data_AF-A0A232EPW1-F1
#
_entry.id   AF-A0A232EPW1-F1
#
_cell.length_a   1.000
_cell.length_b   1.000
_cell.length_c   1.000
_cell.angle_alpha   90.00
_cell.angle_beta   90.00
_cell.angle_gamma   90.00
#
_symmetry.space_group_name_H-M   'P 1'
#
loop_
_entity.id
_entity.type
_entity.pdbx_description
1 polymer ?
#
loop_
_entity_poly.entity_id
_entity_poly.type
_entity_poly.pdbx_seq_one_letter_code
_entity_poly.pdbx_strand_id
1 'polypeptide(L)'
;MDYWSPLLLLLLSLFGLVFRAGGVELTFELPDNAKECFYEKIDKNVTSTLEFQVVTGGQYDVDVTLESPSKEVIYRQVKTQFDSHTFTPTETGVYKACFSNEFSTFSHKLVYMDFQVGDELPLPGLGEHVTVMTQMESSAQEIHKNLNSILDYQTHHRLREAQGRKRAEDLNERVLWWSIQETIAIIVISVGQEQDIPIDINSGKLLEWLINRRHCNRDWQTHILEIREKINNAIQDMPVHDEIAKLLSGTHINYFYCKKIVEILKETEADTKNLFGRYGSQRMKDWQEVVRMYEKDNIYLAEAAQMLIRNVSYEVPGIKKQIQKLDQMQNELEKKEAEYKKTENIAHSDFNNLCKQLGISGVKIKKELTERVVELPVIYNKIAKKIKALDNVVEFYSAFVEFTLGSKHNGGCVPIVKYLIDKGNTTTYEWTYGEAPLSINEPTLNFNLDDEADENDQNNTIDFGDPADGINFDTLDLDGGEIDFGGDMQLEDAGGEIDWGGVAEDAAPPVESIDFEISLEESGIVVEAAGNDGGNASGSQALTILDNPDTRNDFINQLFELEAFLKLRLYELKSDNNKNLLSMSQMQESPVLQLATLESTQNMLDNVQVVISEILDSKVQHLHNIKYSPRYVDVLAASLKQKQKLIKKMEELQQAMRDKQEETRQQVISLKPVLKLIIQKTKELQDEIEKDISKKYKNRRVHLTGGINTL
;
A
#
# COMPACT_ATOMS: atom_id res chain seq x y z
N MET A 1 63.13 11.12 -84.22
CA MET A 1 62.76 11.13 -85.64
C MET A 1 62.87 9.67 -86.05
N ASP A 2 61.84 8.83 -86.06
CA ASP A 2 60.55 8.96 -86.76
C ASP A 2 59.46 8.05 -86.15
N TYR A 3 58.71 8.55 -85.16
CA TYR A 3 57.50 7.86 -84.66
C TYR A 3 56.19 8.49 -85.16
N TRP A 4 56.27 9.58 -85.95
CA TRP A 4 55.10 10.29 -86.46
C TRP A 4 54.52 9.71 -87.76
N SER A 5 55.31 8.96 -88.54
CA SER A 5 54.83 8.40 -89.82
C SER A 5 53.85 7.22 -89.72
N PRO A 6 54.01 6.24 -88.79
CA PRO A 6 53.04 5.15 -88.67
C PRO A 6 51.75 5.60 -87.97
N LEU A 7 51.83 6.59 -87.08
CA LEU A 7 50.68 7.13 -86.35
C LEU A 7 49.75 7.94 -87.28
N LEU A 8 50.33 8.66 -88.25
CA LEU A 8 49.58 9.43 -89.25
C LEU A 8 48.86 8.52 -90.28
N LEU A 9 49.48 7.40 -90.69
CA LEU A 9 48.87 6.41 -91.58
C LEU A 9 47.74 5.63 -90.90
N LEU A 10 47.88 5.33 -89.61
CA LEU A 10 46.84 4.67 -88.80
C LEU A 10 45.65 5.61 -88.54
N LEU A 11 45.90 6.91 -88.34
CA LEU A 11 44.86 7.96 -88.26
C LEU A 11 44.12 8.15 -89.59
N LEU A 12 44.81 8.09 -90.73
CA LEU A 12 44.20 8.18 -92.06
C LEU A 12 43.39 6.93 -92.45
N SER A 13 43.78 5.72 -91.98
CA SER A 13 42.97 4.51 -92.17
C SER A 13 41.73 4.46 -91.27
N LEU A 14 41.80 5.05 -90.06
CA LEU A 14 40.67 5.16 -89.14
C LEU A 14 39.62 6.19 -89.60
N PHE A 15 40.02 7.19 -90.39
CA PHE A 15 39.09 8.21 -90.91
C PHE A 15 38.33 7.75 -92.17
N GLY A 16 38.76 6.67 -92.83
CA GLY A 16 38.18 6.16 -94.09
C GLY A 16 36.95 5.27 -93.95
N LEU A 17 36.48 4.99 -92.73
CA LEU A 17 35.32 4.13 -92.44
C LEU A 17 34.22 4.90 -91.70
N VAL A 18 33.96 6.15 -92.12
CA VAL A 18 32.68 6.79 -91.83
C VAL A 18 31.62 6.08 -92.69
N PHE A 19 31.07 5.02 -92.11
CA PHE A 19 29.79 4.43 -92.49
C PHE A 19 28.77 5.55 -92.76
N ARG A 20 28.13 5.54 -93.93
CA ARG A 20 26.75 6.04 -94.00
C ARG A 20 25.88 5.04 -93.25
N ALA A 21 25.79 5.20 -91.94
CA ALA A 21 24.72 4.60 -91.17
C ALA A 21 23.50 5.50 -91.36
N GLY A 22 22.48 4.99 -92.07
CA GLY A 22 21.13 5.52 -91.94
C GLY A 22 20.56 4.92 -90.66
N GLY A 23 20.58 5.68 -89.56
CA GLY A 23 19.90 5.30 -88.32
C GLY A 23 18.50 5.91 -88.34
N VAL A 24 17.47 5.08 -88.12
CA VAL A 24 16.07 5.51 -87.92
C VAL A 24 15.83 5.87 -86.44
N GLU A 25 16.65 5.31 -85.53
CA GLU A 25 16.61 5.55 -84.09
C GLU A 25 17.83 6.38 -83.62
N LEU A 26 17.62 7.35 -82.73
CA LEU A 26 18.66 8.23 -82.21
C LEU A 26 18.58 8.38 -80.69
N THR A 27 19.69 8.13 -79.99
CA THR A 27 19.85 8.54 -78.58
C THR A 27 20.81 9.72 -78.51
N PHE A 28 20.39 10.83 -77.92
CA PHE A 28 21.21 12.03 -77.81
C PHE A 28 21.19 12.59 -76.39
N GLU A 29 22.25 13.33 -76.06
CA GLU A 29 22.36 14.08 -74.81
C GLU A 29 21.79 15.49 -75.01
N LEU A 30 20.82 15.85 -74.18
CA LEU A 30 20.16 17.13 -74.11
C LEU A 30 20.70 17.88 -72.88
N PRO A 31 21.54 18.92 -73.06
CA PRO A 31 22.14 19.66 -71.96
C PRO A 31 21.10 20.33 -71.04
N ASP A 32 21.54 20.78 -69.87
CA ASP A 32 20.73 21.63 -69.00
C ASP A 32 20.49 22.99 -69.66
N ASN A 33 19.31 23.57 -69.40
CA ASN A 33 18.87 24.83 -69.97
C ASN A 33 18.94 24.93 -71.52
N ALA A 34 18.86 23.80 -72.23
CA ALA A 34 19.02 23.72 -73.69
C ALA A 34 17.79 23.12 -74.39
N LYS A 35 17.67 23.41 -75.69
CA LYS A 35 16.64 22.87 -76.57
C LYS A 35 17.27 22.38 -77.86
N GLU A 36 17.07 21.11 -78.18
CA GLU A 36 17.54 20.49 -79.41
C GLU A 36 16.37 20.18 -80.34
N CYS A 37 16.55 20.39 -81.65
CA CYS A 37 15.50 20.20 -82.65
C CYS A 37 15.99 19.36 -83.83
N PHE A 38 15.17 18.39 -84.22
CA PHE A 38 15.37 17.50 -85.35
C PHE A 38 14.35 17.81 -86.46
N TYR A 39 14.78 17.68 -87.71
CA TYR A 39 14.02 18.11 -88.88
C TYR A 39 13.93 16.95 -89.87
N GLU A 40 12.70 16.58 -90.25
CA GLU A 40 12.46 15.47 -91.15
C GLU A 40 11.51 15.90 -92.27
N LYS A 41 11.80 15.51 -93.52
CA LYS A 41 10.99 15.89 -94.68
C LYS A 41 9.94 14.82 -94.96
N ILE A 42 8.67 15.19 -94.87
CA ILE A 42 7.55 14.26 -94.98
C ILE A 42 6.61 14.68 -96.12
N ASP A 43 6.18 13.72 -96.92
CA ASP A 43 5.20 13.91 -98.00
C ASP A 43 3.76 13.86 -97.48
N LYS A 44 2.86 14.60 -98.14
CA LYS A 44 1.44 14.70 -97.78
C LYS A 44 0.77 13.31 -97.75
N ASN A 45 -0.07 13.08 -96.74
CA ASN A 45 -0.81 11.84 -96.48
C ASN A 45 0.05 10.61 -96.13
N VAL A 46 1.34 10.79 -95.78
CA VAL A 46 2.20 9.69 -95.31
C VAL A 46 2.19 9.61 -93.78
N THR A 47 1.54 8.60 -93.20
CA THR A 47 1.49 8.38 -91.74
C THR A 47 2.89 8.37 -91.14
N SER A 48 3.12 9.18 -90.11
CA SER A 48 4.43 9.28 -89.45
C SER A 48 4.24 9.20 -87.94
N THR A 49 5.19 8.58 -87.25
CA THR A 49 5.15 8.37 -85.80
C THR A 49 6.41 8.97 -85.17
N LEU A 50 6.22 9.79 -84.15
CA LEU A 50 7.30 10.29 -83.28
C LEU A 50 7.18 9.58 -81.93
N GLU A 51 8.18 8.80 -81.59
CA GLU A 51 8.32 8.14 -80.30
C GLU A 51 9.57 8.63 -79.57
N PHE A 52 9.46 8.83 -78.26
CA PHE A 52 10.61 9.21 -77.46
C PHE A 52 10.54 8.64 -76.05
N GLN A 53 11.71 8.41 -75.46
CA GLN A 53 11.87 7.96 -74.09
C GLN A 53 13.07 8.64 -73.42
N VAL A 54 12.86 9.25 -72.26
CA VAL A 54 13.97 9.77 -71.45
C VAL A 54 14.66 8.61 -70.74
N VAL A 55 15.95 8.43 -71.04
CA VAL A 55 16.76 7.31 -70.56
C VAL A 55 17.37 7.63 -69.20
N THR A 56 17.97 8.82 -69.05
CA THR A 56 18.61 9.26 -67.81
C THR A 56 18.50 10.78 -67.64
N GLY A 57 18.62 11.25 -66.40
CA GLY A 57 18.65 12.69 -66.06
C GLY A 57 17.42 13.17 -65.28
N GLY A 58 17.64 13.84 -64.15
CA GLY A 58 16.60 14.50 -63.36
C GLY A 58 15.43 13.57 -62.98
N GLN A 59 14.20 14.02 -63.26
CA GLN A 59 12.95 13.26 -63.06
C GLN A 59 12.56 12.41 -64.28
N TYR A 60 13.50 12.18 -65.20
CA TYR A 60 13.28 11.49 -66.47
C TYR A 60 12.20 12.15 -67.34
N ASP A 61 12.05 13.48 -67.30
CA ASP A 61 11.01 14.24 -68.00
C ASP A 61 11.57 15.12 -69.12
N VAL A 62 10.84 15.45 -70.19
CA VAL A 62 11.29 16.41 -71.22
C VAL A 62 10.09 17.11 -71.85
N ASP A 63 10.27 18.34 -72.33
CA ASP A 63 9.24 19.06 -73.08
C ASP A 63 9.42 18.78 -74.58
N VAL A 64 8.39 18.25 -75.25
CA VAL A 64 8.45 17.88 -76.66
C VAL A 64 7.45 18.69 -77.47
N THR A 65 7.90 19.27 -78.59
CA THR A 65 7.06 20.03 -79.53
C THR A 65 7.30 19.59 -80.96
N LEU A 66 6.25 19.20 -81.67
CA LEU A 66 6.26 18.86 -83.09
C LEU A 66 5.53 19.95 -83.90
N GLU A 67 6.25 20.58 -84.82
CA GLU A 67 5.79 21.68 -85.67
C GLU A 67 5.69 21.24 -87.15
N SER A 68 4.63 21.68 -87.82
CA SER A 68 4.40 21.49 -89.25
C SER A 68 5.29 22.43 -90.10
N PRO A 69 5.40 22.20 -91.43
CA PRO A 69 6.11 23.12 -92.34
C PRO A 69 5.54 24.55 -92.35
N SER A 70 4.24 24.70 -92.06
CA SER A 70 3.55 25.98 -91.93
C SER A 70 3.70 26.63 -90.53
N LYS A 71 4.50 26.01 -89.64
CA LYS A 71 4.75 26.39 -88.23
C LYS A 71 3.55 26.21 -87.29
N GLU A 72 2.58 25.38 -87.66
CA GLU A 72 1.51 24.97 -86.77
C GLU A 72 2.02 23.88 -85.82
N VAL A 73 1.75 23.99 -84.52
CA VAL A 73 2.14 22.97 -83.54
C VAL A 73 1.13 21.83 -83.60
N ILE A 74 1.58 20.68 -84.10
CA ILE A 74 0.74 19.48 -84.27
C ILE A 74 0.63 18.72 -82.97
N TYR A 75 1.73 18.67 -82.21
CA TYR A 75 1.80 17.92 -80.97
C TYR A 75 2.73 18.64 -79.99
N ARG A 76 2.31 18.71 -78.73
CA ARG A 76 3.07 19.34 -77.65
C ARG A 76 2.81 18.61 -76.35
N GLN A 77 3.88 18.19 -75.69
CA GLN A 77 3.86 17.64 -74.35
C GLN A 77 4.87 18.36 -73.47
N VAL A 78 4.55 18.45 -72.18
CA VAL A 78 5.36 19.13 -71.17
C VAL A 78 5.65 18.13 -70.07
N LYS A 79 6.93 18.02 -69.69
CA LYS A 79 7.46 17.12 -68.65
C LYS A 79 7.00 15.68 -68.78
N THR A 80 7.08 15.12 -69.98
CA THR A 80 6.73 13.72 -70.24
C THR A 80 7.97 12.83 -70.25
N GLN A 81 7.83 11.61 -69.74
CA GLN A 81 8.95 10.65 -69.67
C GLN A 81 9.03 9.76 -70.91
N PHE A 82 7.87 9.41 -71.45
CA PHE A 82 7.68 8.57 -72.61
C PHE A 82 6.36 8.96 -73.27
N ASP A 83 6.35 9.09 -74.58
CA ASP A 83 5.11 9.14 -75.37
C ASP A 83 5.40 8.72 -76.82
N SER A 84 4.35 8.26 -77.52
CA SER A 84 4.39 7.88 -78.93
C SER A 84 3.20 8.49 -79.65
N HIS A 85 3.47 9.34 -80.64
CA HIS A 85 2.44 10.10 -81.35
C HIS A 85 2.48 9.85 -82.85
N THR A 86 1.45 9.17 -83.37
CA THR A 86 1.23 8.98 -84.80
C THR A 86 0.32 10.07 -85.37
N PHE A 87 0.76 10.69 -86.47
CA PHE A 87 0.03 11.77 -87.15
C PHE A 87 0.07 11.63 -88.68
N THR A 88 -0.90 12.24 -89.37
CA THR A 88 -0.97 12.30 -90.84
C THR A 88 -0.68 13.71 -91.35
N PRO A 89 0.40 13.91 -92.12
CA PRO A 89 0.78 15.19 -92.73
C PRO A 89 -0.28 15.75 -93.69
N THR A 90 -0.76 16.96 -93.43
CA THR A 90 -1.70 17.70 -94.29
C THR A 90 -1.02 18.41 -95.48
N GLU A 91 0.28 18.70 -95.34
CA GLU A 91 1.11 19.41 -96.32
C GLU A 91 2.47 18.71 -96.48
N THR A 92 3.00 18.67 -97.71
CA THR A 92 4.36 18.17 -97.96
C THR A 92 5.39 19.22 -97.52
N GLY A 93 6.31 18.85 -96.63
CA GLY A 93 7.37 19.76 -96.20
C GLY A 93 8.24 19.22 -95.06
N VAL A 94 9.04 20.10 -94.45
CA VAL A 94 9.92 19.74 -93.34
C VAL A 94 9.19 19.92 -92.01
N TYR A 95 8.99 18.83 -91.30
CA TYR A 95 8.45 18.78 -89.95
C TYR A 95 9.59 18.88 -88.94
N LYS A 96 9.33 19.52 -87.80
CA LYS A 96 10.36 19.84 -86.80
C LYS A 96 9.94 19.33 -85.43
N ALA A 97 10.67 18.36 -84.89
CA ALA A 97 10.50 17.84 -83.54
C ALA A 97 11.57 18.43 -82.62
N CYS A 98 11.17 19.12 -81.55
CA CYS A 98 12.10 19.71 -80.59
C CYS A 98 11.90 19.15 -79.18
N PHE A 99 13.02 18.97 -78.49
CA PHE A 99 13.12 18.52 -77.11
C PHE A 99 13.77 19.64 -76.29
N SER A 100 13.07 20.12 -75.27
CA SER A 100 13.54 21.18 -74.39
C SER A 100 13.75 20.67 -72.97
N ASN A 101 14.92 20.99 -72.44
CA ASN A 101 15.30 20.81 -71.04
C ASN A 101 15.60 22.15 -70.36
N GLU A 102 14.98 23.24 -70.85
CA GLU A 102 15.13 24.60 -70.31
C GLU A 102 14.75 24.70 -68.82
N PHE A 103 13.91 23.79 -68.33
CA PHE A 103 13.46 23.78 -66.93
C PHE A 103 14.43 23.12 -65.94
N SER A 104 15.41 22.33 -66.42
CA SER A 104 16.40 21.73 -65.53
C SER A 104 17.66 22.58 -65.52
N THR A 105 18.03 23.09 -64.35
CA THR A 105 19.19 23.98 -64.16
C THR A 105 20.49 23.24 -63.82
N PHE A 106 20.42 21.92 -63.62
CA PHE A 106 21.57 21.15 -63.11
C PHE A 106 21.72 19.75 -63.72
N SER A 107 20.68 19.21 -64.37
CA SER A 107 20.71 17.85 -64.92
C SER A 107 20.54 17.87 -66.44
N HIS A 108 21.57 17.44 -67.17
CA HIS A 108 21.44 17.01 -68.56
C HIS A 108 20.58 15.75 -68.64
N LYS A 109 19.97 15.50 -69.80
CA LYS A 109 19.08 14.38 -70.04
C LYS A 109 19.56 13.58 -71.23
N LEU A 110 19.46 12.27 -71.16
CA LEU A 110 19.71 11.40 -72.29
C LEU A 110 18.36 10.97 -72.85
N VAL A 111 18.03 11.38 -74.07
CA VAL A 111 16.72 11.13 -74.69
C VAL A 111 16.91 10.19 -75.88
N TYR A 112 16.19 9.08 -75.84
CA TYR A 112 15.98 8.21 -76.99
C TYR A 112 14.80 8.76 -77.80
N MET A 113 14.97 8.90 -79.11
CA MET A 113 13.93 9.31 -80.04
C MET A 113 13.96 8.38 -81.26
N ASP A 114 12.78 8.02 -81.71
CA ASP A 114 12.53 7.36 -82.99
C ASP A 114 11.51 8.19 -83.78
N PHE A 115 11.88 8.57 -85.01
CA PHE A 115 11.02 9.36 -85.89
C PHE A 115 10.80 8.58 -87.19
N GLN A 116 9.71 7.81 -87.20
CA GLN A 116 9.32 6.95 -88.30
C GLN A 116 8.46 7.72 -89.31
N VAL A 117 8.85 7.71 -90.59
CA VAL A 117 8.13 8.37 -91.67
C VAL A 117 7.64 7.33 -92.69
N GLY A 118 6.32 7.18 -92.78
CA GLY A 118 5.66 6.23 -93.66
C GLY A 118 5.68 4.80 -93.15
N ASP A 119 5.04 3.93 -93.92
CA ASP A 119 5.24 2.49 -93.76
C ASP A 119 6.61 2.13 -94.33
N GLU A 120 7.37 1.26 -93.64
CA GLU A 120 8.63 0.75 -94.16
C GLU A 120 8.43 0.15 -95.56
N LEU A 121 9.39 0.42 -96.46
CA LEU A 121 9.34 -0.06 -97.83
C LEU A 121 9.08 -1.58 -97.84
N PRO A 122 8.05 -2.06 -98.56
CA PRO A 122 7.83 -3.49 -98.69
C PRO A 122 9.08 -4.14 -99.31
N LEU A 123 9.26 -5.44 -99.05
CA LEU A 123 10.36 -6.23 -99.62
C LEU A 123 10.58 -5.88 -101.11
N PRO A 124 11.83 -5.62 -101.54
CA PRO A 124 12.11 -5.16 -102.90
C PRO A 124 11.52 -6.14 -103.93
N GLY A 125 10.56 -5.66 -104.74
CA GLY A 125 9.87 -6.45 -105.77
C GLY A 125 8.34 -6.49 -105.68
N LEU A 126 7.71 -6.04 -104.58
CA LEU A 126 6.25 -6.12 -104.38
C LEU A 126 5.47 -4.80 -104.55
N GLY A 127 6.13 -3.66 -104.81
CA GLY A 127 5.53 -2.33 -104.61
C GLY A 127 4.80 -1.66 -105.79
N GLU A 128 4.77 -2.23 -107.00
CA GLU A 128 4.31 -1.48 -108.20
C GLU A 128 3.12 -2.11 -108.96
N HIS A 129 2.54 -3.20 -108.46
CA HIS A 129 1.37 -3.84 -109.07
C HIS A 129 0.19 -3.97 -108.10
N VAL A 130 -0.97 -3.51 -108.59
CA VAL A 130 -2.16 -3.14 -107.83
C VAL A 130 -3.06 -4.37 -107.55
N THR A 131 -3.50 -4.50 -106.28
CA THR A 131 -4.78 -5.06 -105.75
C THR A 131 -5.04 -6.55 -105.46
N VAL A 132 -4.20 -7.55 -105.79
CA VAL A 132 -4.40 -8.92 -105.25
C VAL A 132 -3.04 -9.59 -104.95
N MET A 133 -2.70 -9.74 -103.67
CA MET A 133 -1.49 -10.47 -103.25
C MET A 133 -1.69 -11.98 -103.34
N THR A 134 -0.65 -12.73 -103.72
CA THR A 134 -0.65 -14.20 -103.60
C THR A 134 -0.50 -14.61 -102.12
N GLN A 135 -0.95 -15.83 -101.75
CA GLN A 135 -0.90 -16.32 -100.36
C GLN A 135 0.53 -16.29 -99.78
N MET A 136 1.55 -16.54 -100.61
CA MET A 136 2.95 -16.52 -100.21
C MET A 136 3.47 -15.10 -99.97
N GLU A 137 3.09 -14.13 -100.80
CA GLU A 137 3.44 -12.71 -100.61
C GLU A 137 2.81 -12.14 -99.34
N SER A 138 1.54 -12.46 -99.07
CA SER A 138 0.88 -12.06 -97.82
C SER A 138 1.59 -12.63 -96.59
N SER A 139 2.02 -13.91 -96.65
CA SER A 139 2.73 -14.55 -95.55
C SER A 139 4.12 -13.95 -95.33
N ALA A 140 4.84 -13.61 -96.41
CA ALA A 140 6.15 -12.97 -96.32
C ALA A 140 6.06 -11.55 -95.73
N GLN A 141 5.06 -10.77 -96.15
CA GLN A 141 4.79 -9.43 -95.60
C GLN A 141 4.43 -9.51 -94.11
N GLU A 142 3.63 -10.50 -93.71
CA GLU A 142 3.26 -10.73 -92.31
C GLU A 142 4.47 -11.12 -91.45
N ILE A 143 5.33 -12.02 -91.94
CA ILE A 143 6.58 -12.39 -91.26
C ILE A 143 7.49 -11.18 -91.11
N HIS A 144 7.64 -10.36 -92.14
CA HIS A 144 8.46 -9.16 -92.08
C HIS A 144 7.95 -8.17 -91.01
N LYS A 145 6.62 -7.92 -91.00
CA LYS A 145 5.99 -7.09 -89.98
C LYS A 145 6.20 -7.64 -88.57
N ASN A 146 6.06 -8.95 -88.38
CA ASN A 146 6.30 -9.59 -87.09
C ASN A 146 7.77 -9.51 -86.67
N LEU A 147 8.72 -9.65 -87.60
CA LEU A 147 10.15 -9.51 -87.31
C LEU A 147 10.51 -8.08 -86.88
N ASN A 148 9.96 -7.06 -87.54
CA ASN A 148 10.21 -5.66 -87.17
C ASN A 148 9.61 -5.35 -85.80
N SER A 149 8.41 -5.87 -85.50
CA SER A 149 7.86 -5.78 -84.14
C SER A 149 8.75 -6.48 -83.09
N ILE A 150 9.35 -7.64 -83.40
CA ILE A 150 10.30 -8.30 -82.49
C ILE A 150 11.56 -7.46 -82.28
N LEU A 151 12.09 -6.82 -83.33
CA LEU A 151 13.25 -5.94 -83.22
C LEU A 151 12.94 -4.74 -82.30
N ASP A 152 11.79 -4.11 -82.47
CA ASP A 152 11.31 -3.01 -81.63
C ASP A 152 11.13 -3.44 -80.15
N TYR A 153 10.57 -4.63 -79.91
CA TYR A 153 10.53 -5.16 -78.55
C TYR A 153 11.93 -5.40 -77.96
N GLN A 154 12.89 -5.86 -78.77
CA GLN A 154 14.26 -6.08 -78.32
C GLN A 154 14.99 -4.77 -78.01
N THR A 155 14.79 -3.71 -78.80
CA THR A 155 15.38 -2.38 -78.54
C THR A 155 14.79 -1.78 -77.27
N HIS A 156 13.47 -1.81 -77.11
CA HIS A 156 12.80 -1.37 -75.87
C HIS A 156 13.30 -2.14 -74.64
N HIS A 157 13.45 -3.47 -74.74
CA HIS A 157 13.97 -4.28 -73.64
C HIS A 157 15.42 -3.93 -73.28
N ARG A 158 16.30 -3.75 -74.28
CA ARG A 158 17.70 -3.34 -74.05
C ARG A 158 17.78 -1.98 -73.37
N LEU A 159 16.92 -1.04 -73.75
CA LEU A 159 16.87 0.29 -73.15
C LEU A 159 16.47 0.22 -71.67
N ARG A 160 15.43 -0.55 -71.32
CA ARG A 160 15.02 -0.75 -69.91
C ARG A 160 16.10 -1.44 -69.09
N GLU A 161 16.80 -2.42 -69.65
CA GLU A 161 17.89 -3.09 -68.95
C GLU A 161 19.06 -2.13 -68.66
N ALA A 162 19.43 -1.28 -69.62
CA ALA A 162 20.46 -0.26 -69.43
C ALA A 162 20.06 0.74 -68.33
N GLN A 163 18.82 1.23 -68.34
CA GLN A 163 18.28 2.08 -67.27
C GLN A 163 18.34 1.40 -65.89
N GLY A 164 17.91 0.13 -65.83
CA GLY A 164 17.91 -0.66 -64.60
C GLY A 164 19.31 -0.87 -64.03
N ARG A 165 20.27 -1.24 -64.87
CA ARG A 165 21.68 -1.39 -64.48
C ARG A 165 22.25 -0.08 -63.94
N LYS A 166 21.98 1.04 -64.60
CA LYS A 166 22.52 2.34 -64.15
C LYS A 166 21.97 2.77 -62.79
N ARG A 167 20.68 2.53 -62.55
CA ARG A 167 20.06 2.78 -61.24
C ARG A 167 20.65 1.89 -60.15
N ALA A 168 20.90 0.62 -60.45
CA ALA A 168 21.48 -0.31 -59.49
C ALA A 168 22.91 0.10 -59.08
N GLU A 169 23.74 0.55 -60.03
CA GLU A 169 25.08 1.06 -59.74
C GLU A 169 25.07 2.30 -58.83
N ASP A 170 24.22 3.30 -59.13
CA ASP A 170 24.10 4.51 -58.30
C ASP A 170 23.62 4.21 -56.88
N LEU A 171 22.65 3.30 -56.73
CA LEU A 171 22.20 2.84 -55.42
C LEU A 171 23.31 2.12 -54.64
N ASN A 172 24.03 1.22 -55.30
CA ASN A 172 25.11 0.47 -54.68
C ASN A 172 26.24 1.40 -54.19
N GLU A 173 26.63 2.39 -54.99
CA GLU A 173 27.65 3.37 -54.60
C GLU A 173 27.23 4.20 -53.38
N ARG A 174 25.98 4.69 -53.35
CA ARG A 174 25.47 5.46 -52.21
C ARG A 174 25.41 4.63 -50.93
N VAL A 175 24.96 3.38 -51.01
CA VAL A 175 24.90 2.48 -49.86
C VAL A 175 26.30 2.17 -49.35
N LEU A 176 27.26 1.90 -50.23
CA LEU A 176 28.66 1.67 -49.86
C LEU A 176 29.25 2.85 -49.08
N TRP A 177 29.05 4.08 -49.56
CA TRP A 177 29.54 5.28 -48.88
C TRP A 177 28.90 5.47 -47.50
N TRP A 178 27.59 5.19 -47.37
CA TRP A 178 26.91 5.24 -46.08
C TRP A 178 27.49 4.22 -45.10
N SER A 179 27.66 2.96 -45.53
CA SER A 179 28.22 1.90 -44.69
C SER A 179 29.68 2.19 -44.26
N ILE A 180 30.49 2.81 -45.11
CA ILE A 180 31.85 3.24 -44.74
C ILE A 180 31.79 4.31 -43.64
N GLN A 181 30.92 5.31 -43.79
CA GLN A 181 30.75 6.36 -42.77
C GLN A 181 30.29 5.79 -41.43
N GLU A 182 29.32 4.87 -41.44
CA GLU A 182 28.85 4.18 -40.23
C GLU A 182 29.98 3.43 -39.52
N THR A 183 30.76 2.68 -40.29
CA THR A 183 31.89 1.90 -39.77
C THR A 183 32.93 2.81 -39.12
N ILE A 184 33.27 3.94 -39.77
CA ILE A 184 34.19 4.94 -39.21
C ILE A 184 33.62 5.53 -37.92
N ALA A 185 32.33 5.88 -37.89
CA ALA A 185 31.69 6.43 -36.69
C ALA A 185 31.75 5.45 -35.50
N ILE A 186 31.50 4.16 -35.72
CA ILE A 186 31.60 3.12 -34.68
C ILE A 186 33.04 3.00 -34.15
N ILE A 187 34.04 3.02 -35.05
CA ILE A 187 35.45 2.98 -34.65
C ILE A 187 35.82 4.20 -33.80
N VAL A 188 35.40 5.40 -34.21
CA VAL A 188 35.66 6.65 -33.47
C VAL A 188 35.00 6.62 -32.08
N ILE A 189 33.75 6.15 -31.99
CA ILE A 189 33.06 6.01 -30.69
C ILE A 189 33.80 5.00 -29.81
N SER A 190 34.25 3.87 -30.37
CA SER A 190 34.93 2.81 -29.62
C SER A 190 36.27 3.29 -29.05
N VAL A 191 37.07 4.01 -29.84
CA VAL A 191 38.36 4.57 -29.38
C VAL A 191 38.16 5.75 -28.41
N GLY A 192 37.14 6.58 -28.63
CA GLY A 192 36.80 7.68 -27.72
C GLY A 192 36.35 7.20 -26.34
N GLN A 193 35.64 6.07 -26.26
CA GLN A 193 35.15 5.53 -24.99
C GLN A 193 36.25 4.98 -24.08
N GLU A 194 37.35 4.44 -24.61
CA GLU A 194 38.39 3.79 -23.77
C GLU A 194 39.05 4.73 -22.73
N GLN A 195 39.06 6.03 -22.98
CA GLN A 195 39.72 7.00 -22.09
C GLN A 195 38.82 7.48 -20.94
N ASP A 196 37.49 7.44 -21.13
CA ASP A 196 36.52 8.01 -20.18
C ASP A 196 35.71 6.96 -19.39
N ILE A 197 35.94 5.66 -19.62
CA ILE A 197 35.26 4.62 -18.82
C ILE A 197 35.67 4.74 -17.35
N PRO A 198 34.74 4.99 -16.42
CA PRO A 198 35.04 5.01 -15.00
C PRO A 198 35.44 3.62 -14.52
N ILE A 199 36.36 3.56 -13.56
CA ILE A 199 36.77 2.31 -12.93
C ILE A 199 35.79 2.01 -11.80
N ASP A 200 34.83 1.14 -12.07
CA ASP A 200 33.89 0.68 -11.05
C ASP A 200 34.47 -0.52 -10.30
N ILE A 201 34.54 -0.42 -8.97
CA ILE A 201 35.09 -1.47 -8.10
C ILE A 201 34.04 -1.78 -7.03
N ASN A 202 33.68 -3.05 -6.88
CA ASN A 202 32.79 -3.45 -5.80
C ASN A 202 33.50 -3.29 -4.44
N SER A 203 32.94 -2.47 -3.55
CA SER A 203 33.39 -2.22 -2.18
C SER A 203 33.72 -3.49 -1.40
N GLY A 204 32.89 -4.55 -1.50
CA GLY A 204 33.12 -5.84 -0.82
C GLY A 204 34.33 -6.63 -1.33
N LYS A 205 34.76 -6.38 -2.57
CA LYS A 205 35.94 -7.02 -3.21
C LYS A 205 37.12 -6.06 -3.36
N LEU A 206 37.05 -4.89 -2.75
CA LEU A 206 38.05 -3.84 -2.91
C LEU A 206 39.45 -4.31 -2.49
N LEU A 207 39.56 -4.99 -1.34
CA LEU A 207 40.83 -5.52 -0.85
C LEU A 207 41.42 -6.58 -1.80
N GLU A 208 40.59 -7.50 -2.30
CA GLU A 208 41.01 -8.52 -3.26
C GLU A 208 41.47 -7.90 -4.58
N TRP A 209 40.75 -6.87 -5.06
CA TRP A 209 41.10 -6.12 -6.26
C TRP A 209 42.46 -5.41 -6.13
N LEU A 210 42.73 -4.81 -4.97
CA LEU A 210 44.01 -4.15 -4.66
C LEU A 210 45.18 -5.14 -4.68
N ILE A 211 44.99 -6.31 -4.08
CA ILE A 211 46.00 -7.37 -4.04
C ILE A 211 46.26 -7.96 -5.45
N ASN A 212 45.19 -8.27 -6.19
CA ASN A 212 45.31 -8.88 -7.53
C ASN A 212 46.04 -7.99 -8.52
N ARG A 213 45.91 -6.66 -8.39
CA ARG A 213 46.61 -5.68 -9.23
C ARG A 213 47.98 -5.28 -8.69
N ARG A 214 48.47 -5.93 -7.62
CA ARG A 214 49.75 -5.68 -6.95
C ARG A 214 49.88 -4.26 -6.38
N HIS A 215 48.76 -3.62 -6.02
CA HIS A 215 48.79 -2.34 -5.30
C HIS A 215 49.15 -2.53 -3.82
N CYS A 216 48.82 -3.69 -3.25
CA CYS A 216 49.17 -4.12 -1.90
C CYS A 216 49.73 -5.56 -1.93
N ASN A 217 50.66 -5.88 -1.02
CA ASN A 217 51.15 -7.25 -0.83
C ASN A 217 50.14 -8.08 -0.01
N ARG A 218 50.14 -9.42 -0.14
CA ARG A 218 49.33 -10.34 0.67
C ARG A 218 49.72 -10.35 2.14
N ASP A 219 50.98 -10.07 2.46
CA ASP A 219 51.53 -10.06 3.82
C ASP A 219 51.21 -8.77 4.61
N TRP A 220 50.30 -7.92 4.13
CA TRP A 220 49.99 -6.64 4.79
C TRP A 220 49.45 -6.82 6.23
N GLN A 221 48.85 -7.98 6.54
CA GLN A 221 48.31 -8.31 7.87
C GLN A 221 49.39 -8.52 8.96
N THR A 222 50.58 -8.98 8.61
CA THR A 222 51.67 -9.09 9.59
C THR A 222 52.30 -7.72 9.83
N HIS A 223 52.48 -6.95 8.75
CA HIS A 223 53.05 -5.61 8.81
C HIS A 223 52.13 -4.61 9.55
N ILE A 224 50.80 -4.76 9.48
CA ILE A 224 49.88 -3.90 10.23
C ILE A 224 49.97 -4.13 11.75
N LEU A 225 50.29 -5.34 12.19
CA LEU A 225 50.47 -5.63 13.63
C LEU A 225 51.72 -4.91 14.17
N GLU A 226 52.84 -4.95 13.45
CA GLU A 226 54.06 -4.22 13.80
C GLU A 226 53.82 -2.69 13.84
N ILE A 227 53.04 -2.18 12.89
CA ILE A 227 52.67 -0.77 12.86
C ILE A 227 51.80 -0.42 14.07
N ARG A 228 50.80 -1.24 14.42
CA ARG A 228 49.94 -1.03 15.59
C ARG A 228 50.71 -1.05 16.90
N GLU A 229 51.69 -1.95 17.04
CA GLU A 229 52.57 -1.97 18.22
C GLU A 229 53.35 -0.65 18.36
N LYS A 230 53.89 -0.14 17.25
CA LYS A 230 54.59 1.16 17.23
C LYS A 230 53.66 2.34 17.47
N ILE A 231 52.42 2.30 16.97
CA ILE A 231 51.39 3.32 17.29
C ILE A 231 51.12 3.30 18.80
N ASN A 232 50.91 2.13 19.41
CA ASN A 232 50.66 2.02 20.85
C ASN A 232 51.82 2.58 21.68
N ASN A 233 53.06 2.31 21.28
CA ASN A 233 54.24 2.88 21.94
C ASN A 233 54.32 4.41 21.75
N ALA A 234 53.98 4.92 20.57
CA ALA A 234 53.95 6.35 20.28
C ALA A 234 52.80 7.11 20.98
N ILE A 235 51.69 6.43 21.33
CA ILE A 235 50.58 7.01 22.09
C ILE A 235 50.98 7.32 23.54
N GLN A 236 51.87 6.52 24.13
CA GLN A 236 52.27 6.71 25.53
C GLN A 236 53.07 8.01 25.77
N ASP A 237 53.66 8.61 24.73
CA ASP A 237 54.47 9.82 24.82
C ASP A 237 53.72 11.09 24.32
N MET A 238 52.38 11.10 24.33
CA MET A 238 51.59 12.22 23.80
C MET A 238 51.34 13.40 24.77
N PRO A 239 51.35 14.65 24.27
CA PRO A 239 50.89 15.81 25.03
C PRO A 239 49.35 15.93 25.07
N VAL A 240 48.83 16.63 26.09
CA VAL A 240 47.41 16.92 26.27
C VAL A 240 46.97 18.01 25.28
N HIS A 241 46.53 17.63 24.09
CA HIS A 241 45.91 18.55 23.12
C HIS A 241 44.49 18.05 22.79
N ASP A 242 43.48 18.90 22.97
CA ASP A 242 42.06 18.52 22.91
C ASP A 242 41.64 17.92 21.56
N GLU A 243 42.23 18.38 20.45
CA GLU A 243 41.98 17.80 19.12
C GLU A 243 42.59 16.41 18.96
N ILE A 244 43.81 16.20 19.48
CA ILE A 244 44.49 14.91 19.41
C ILE A 244 43.76 13.89 20.29
N ALA A 245 43.30 14.30 21.48
CA ALA A 245 42.48 13.49 22.38
C ALA A 245 41.12 13.09 21.76
N LYS A 246 40.46 14.00 21.03
CA LYS A 246 39.23 13.68 20.28
C LYS A 246 39.50 12.68 19.15
N LEU A 247 40.61 12.81 18.44
CA LEU A 247 41.00 11.87 17.37
C LEU A 247 41.41 10.49 17.92
N LEU A 248 41.92 10.43 19.16
CA LEU A 248 42.28 9.20 19.88
C LEU A 248 41.11 8.49 20.55
N SER A 249 40.02 9.20 20.84
CA SER A 249 38.81 8.60 21.41
C SER A 249 38.01 7.73 20.41
N GLY A 250 38.37 7.77 19.11
CA GLY A 250 37.78 6.91 18.09
C GLY A 250 38.41 5.51 18.09
N THR A 251 37.60 4.47 17.86
CA THR A 251 37.97 3.07 18.08
C THR A 251 39.07 2.50 17.18
N HIS A 252 39.60 3.23 16.19
CA HIS A 252 40.77 2.77 15.41
C HIS A 252 41.57 3.96 14.83
N ILE A 253 42.85 4.06 15.19
CA ILE A 253 43.78 5.05 14.61
C ILE A 253 44.21 4.55 13.24
N ASN A 254 43.63 5.15 12.19
CA ASN A 254 43.97 4.88 10.79
C ASN A 254 45.15 5.76 10.34
N TYR A 255 45.81 5.38 9.24
CA TYR A 255 46.85 6.16 8.56
C TYR A 255 46.49 7.64 8.35
N PHE A 256 45.25 7.95 7.99
CA PHE A 256 44.80 9.33 7.80
C PHE A 256 44.80 10.13 9.11
N TYR A 257 44.54 9.47 10.25
CA TYR A 257 44.70 10.08 11.57
C TYR A 257 46.18 10.27 11.90
N CYS A 258 47.04 9.27 11.64
CA CYS A 258 48.49 9.42 11.79
C CYS A 258 49.05 10.59 10.98
N LYS A 259 48.54 10.80 9.76
CA LYS A 259 48.95 11.92 8.89
C LYS A 259 48.50 13.28 9.44
N LYS A 260 47.27 13.38 9.95
CA LYS A 260 46.76 14.58 10.63
C LYS A 260 47.52 14.87 11.92
N ILE A 261 47.84 13.84 12.71
CA ILE A 261 48.66 13.96 13.92
C ILE A 261 50.04 14.52 13.56
N VAL A 262 50.68 14.00 12.50
CA VAL A 262 51.96 14.54 12.01
C VAL A 262 51.84 15.98 11.53
N GLU A 263 50.71 16.38 10.94
CA GLU A 263 50.44 17.76 10.50
C GLU A 263 50.27 18.72 11.69
N ILE A 264 49.47 18.34 12.69
CA ILE A 264 49.29 19.09 13.94
C ILE A 264 50.61 19.20 14.72
N LEU A 265 51.40 18.12 14.76
CA LEU A 265 52.74 18.14 15.36
C LEU A 265 53.72 19.06 14.60
N LYS A 266 53.56 19.23 13.29
CA LYS A 266 54.40 20.16 12.50
C LYS A 266 54.06 21.61 12.81
N GLU A 267 52.79 21.91 13.11
CA GLU A 267 52.34 23.25 13.49
C GLU A 267 52.75 23.59 14.93
N THR A 268 52.68 22.62 15.84
CA THR A 268 52.98 22.83 17.27
C THR A 268 54.48 22.76 17.62
N GLU A 269 55.29 22.00 16.88
CA GLU A 269 56.75 21.85 17.13
C GLU A 269 57.63 22.58 16.07
N ALA A 270 57.05 23.55 15.36
CA ALA A 270 57.70 24.28 14.26
C ALA A 270 59.07 24.91 14.63
N ASP A 271 59.29 25.21 15.91
CA ASP A 271 60.48 25.88 16.45
C ASP A 271 61.67 24.94 16.78
N THR A 272 61.53 23.62 16.63
CA THR A 272 62.59 22.64 16.99
C THR A 272 63.40 22.11 15.78
N LYS A 273 63.41 22.84 14.66
CA LYS A 273 64.14 22.45 13.45
C LYS A 273 65.63 22.70 13.62
N ASN A 274 66.44 21.65 13.47
CA ASN A 274 67.89 21.80 13.34
C ASN A 274 68.27 22.37 11.96
N LEU A 275 69.48 22.95 11.83
CA LEU A 275 70.04 23.62 10.63
C LEU A 275 69.98 22.84 9.29
N PHE A 276 69.58 21.58 9.30
CA PHE A 276 69.38 20.72 8.12
C PHE A 276 67.89 20.39 7.83
N GLY A 277 66.94 21.10 8.46
CA GLY A 277 65.50 20.93 8.22
C GLY A 277 64.89 19.65 8.80
N ARG A 278 65.60 18.93 9.67
CA ARG A 278 65.09 17.75 10.38
C ARG A 278 64.57 18.17 11.77
N TYR A 279 63.37 17.72 12.11
CA TYR A 279 62.74 17.93 13.42
C TYR A 279 63.48 17.12 14.51
N GLY A 280 63.70 17.73 15.68
CA GLY A 280 64.54 17.18 16.75
C GLY A 280 63.84 16.20 17.71
N SER A 281 62.52 16.32 17.89
CA SER A 281 61.74 15.54 18.86
C SER A 281 61.66 14.05 18.49
N GLN A 282 61.78 13.18 19.50
CA GLN A 282 61.64 11.72 19.33
C GLN A 282 60.22 11.36 18.84
N ARG A 283 59.21 12.06 19.35
CA ARG A 283 57.79 11.93 18.99
C ARG A 283 57.52 12.14 17.51
N MET A 284 58.04 13.23 16.93
CA MET A 284 57.89 13.50 15.51
C MET A 284 58.56 12.40 14.67
N LYS A 285 59.72 11.88 15.11
CA LYS A 285 60.40 10.77 14.41
C LYS A 285 59.59 9.50 14.46
N ASP A 286 59.01 9.16 15.61
CA ASP A 286 58.22 7.94 15.79
C ASP A 286 56.95 7.99 14.92
N TRP A 287 56.22 9.11 14.90
CA TRP A 287 55.05 9.29 14.04
C TRP A 287 55.39 9.37 12.54
N GLN A 288 56.53 9.98 12.18
CA GLN A 288 57.03 9.95 10.80
C GLN A 288 57.45 8.55 10.36
N GLU A 289 58.02 7.74 11.26
CA GLU A 289 58.36 6.35 10.99
C GLU A 289 57.10 5.51 10.79
N VAL A 290 56.07 5.69 11.64
CA VAL A 290 54.74 5.07 11.49
C VAL A 290 54.14 5.39 10.13
N VAL A 291 54.12 6.68 9.72
CA VAL A 291 53.65 7.09 8.38
C VAL A 291 54.47 6.43 7.27
N ARG A 292 55.80 6.36 7.42
CA ARG A 292 56.68 5.73 6.43
C ARG A 292 56.43 4.22 6.30
N MET A 293 56.14 3.54 7.39
CA MET A 293 55.79 2.11 7.37
C MET A 293 54.42 1.86 6.73
N TYR A 294 53.46 2.76 6.93
CA TYR A 294 52.18 2.71 6.23
C TYR A 294 52.32 2.94 4.72
N GLU A 295 53.13 3.91 4.30
CA GLU A 295 53.39 4.23 2.89
C GLU A 295 54.19 3.13 2.18
N LYS A 296 55.05 2.42 2.92
CA LYS A 296 55.75 1.24 2.41
C LYS A 296 54.71 0.18 1.99
N ASP A 297 54.82 -0.29 0.75
CA ASP A 297 53.92 -1.28 0.15
C ASP A 297 52.41 -0.91 0.12
N ASN A 298 52.09 0.38 0.32
CA ASN A 298 50.72 0.93 0.40
C ASN A 298 49.82 0.19 1.41
N ILE A 299 50.35 -0.17 2.58
CA ILE A 299 49.62 -0.93 3.62
C ILE A 299 48.39 -0.14 4.11
N TYR A 300 48.48 1.20 4.15
CA TYR A 300 47.36 2.06 4.53
C TYR A 300 46.10 1.83 3.69
N LEU A 301 46.27 1.53 2.39
CA LEU A 301 45.16 1.35 1.47
C LEU A 301 44.44 0.02 1.72
N ALA A 302 45.18 -1.00 2.14
CA ALA A 302 44.62 -2.29 2.54
C ALA A 302 43.84 -2.19 3.86
N GLU A 303 44.38 -1.49 4.88
CA GLU A 303 43.65 -1.26 6.14
C GLU A 303 42.40 -0.40 5.92
N ALA A 304 42.50 0.67 5.13
CA ALA A 304 41.37 1.52 4.77
C ALA A 304 40.28 0.73 4.02
N ALA A 305 40.66 -0.12 3.05
CA ALA A 305 39.72 -0.98 2.34
C ALA A 305 39.05 -2.00 3.27
N GLN A 306 39.79 -2.63 4.20
CA GLN A 306 39.23 -3.57 5.17
C GLN A 306 38.25 -2.86 6.12
N MET A 307 38.60 -1.66 6.60
CA MET A 307 37.72 -0.86 7.46
C MET A 307 36.46 -0.44 6.73
N LEU A 308 36.56 -0.04 5.46
CA LEU A 308 35.42 0.28 4.62
C LEU A 308 34.49 -0.92 4.47
N ILE A 309 35.04 -2.10 4.16
CA ILE A 309 34.27 -3.35 4.06
C ILE A 309 33.56 -3.65 5.38
N ARG A 310 34.27 -3.54 6.51
CA ARG A 310 33.68 -3.82 7.83
C ARG A 310 32.52 -2.87 8.14
N ASN A 311 32.69 -1.57 7.89
CA ASN A 311 31.66 -0.58 8.17
C ASN A 311 30.41 -0.78 7.30
N VAL A 312 30.62 -1.04 6.01
CA VAL A 312 29.53 -1.25 5.03
C VAL A 312 28.80 -2.56 5.27
N SER A 313 29.51 -3.65 5.55
CA SER A 313 28.93 -4.99 5.65
C SER A 313 28.40 -5.35 7.03
N TYR A 314 28.96 -4.77 8.11
CA TYR A 314 28.63 -5.20 9.47
C TYR A 314 28.16 -4.05 10.38
N GLU A 315 28.92 -2.96 10.50
CA GLU A 315 28.61 -1.90 11.49
C GLU A 315 27.31 -1.16 11.16
N VAL A 316 27.19 -0.64 9.93
CA VAL A 316 25.99 0.11 9.53
C VAL A 316 24.74 -0.79 9.50
N PRO A 317 24.76 -1.98 8.87
CA PRO A 317 23.62 -2.89 8.93
C PRO A 317 23.30 -3.36 10.36
N GLY A 318 24.31 -3.57 11.21
CA GLY A 318 24.15 -3.99 12.60
C GLY A 318 23.39 -2.95 13.42
N ILE A 319 23.84 -1.70 13.39
CA ILE A 319 23.17 -0.59 14.09
C ILE A 319 21.78 -0.34 13.50
N LYS A 320 21.63 -0.41 12.17
CA LYS A 320 20.31 -0.26 11.51
C LYS A 320 19.34 -1.36 11.94
N LYS A 321 19.80 -2.61 12.06
CA LYS A 321 18.99 -3.74 12.55
C LYS A 321 18.66 -3.58 14.03
N GLN A 322 19.57 -3.05 14.84
CA GLN A 322 19.29 -2.74 16.24
C GLN A 322 18.21 -1.66 16.38
N ILE A 323 18.31 -0.56 15.62
CA ILE A 323 17.26 0.48 15.58
C ILE A 323 15.93 -0.13 15.12
N GLN A 324 15.93 -0.96 14.09
CA GLN A 324 14.71 -1.61 13.60
C GLN A 324 14.06 -2.51 14.66
N LYS A 325 14.86 -3.27 15.44
CA LYS A 325 14.35 -4.06 16.57
C LYS A 325 13.75 -3.18 17.66
N LEU A 326 14.41 -2.06 18.00
CA LEU A 326 13.91 -1.12 19.00
C LEU A 326 12.61 -0.44 18.52
N ASP A 327 12.52 -0.05 17.25
CA ASP A 327 11.29 0.53 16.66
C ASP A 327 10.15 -0.50 16.64
N GLN A 328 10.43 -1.77 16.33
CA GLN A 328 9.45 -2.86 16.44
C GLN A 328 8.95 -3.03 17.88
N MET A 329 9.87 -3.04 18.85
CA MET A 329 9.54 -3.12 20.27
C MET A 329 8.70 -1.93 20.74
N GLN A 330 8.97 -0.71 20.25
CA GLN A 330 8.13 0.46 20.54
C GLN A 330 6.70 0.28 20.04
N ASN A 331 6.51 -0.20 18.81
CA ASN A 331 5.18 -0.42 18.24
C ASN A 331 4.39 -1.48 19.03
N GLU A 332 5.06 -2.52 19.52
CA GLU A 332 4.43 -3.54 20.37
C GLU A 332 4.04 -2.98 21.74
N LEU A 333 4.92 -2.18 22.35
CA LEU A 333 4.63 -1.50 23.62
C LEU A 333 3.46 -0.52 23.49
N GLU A 334 3.38 0.25 22.40
CA GLU A 334 2.28 1.17 22.12
C GLU A 334 0.94 0.42 21.94
N LYS A 335 0.96 -0.73 21.24
CA LYS A 335 -0.23 -1.58 21.13
C LYS A 335 -0.70 -2.11 22.48
N LYS A 336 0.23 -2.58 23.32
CA LYS A 336 -0.06 -3.06 24.68
C LYS A 336 -0.60 -1.94 25.57
N GLU A 337 -0.02 -0.75 25.50
CA GLU A 337 -0.53 0.42 26.22
C GLU A 337 -1.98 0.75 25.81
N ALA A 338 -2.26 0.74 24.51
CA ALA A 338 -3.60 0.99 23.99
C ALA A 338 -4.61 -0.09 24.42
N GLU A 339 -4.18 -1.35 24.51
CA GLU A 339 -5.00 -2.46 25.01
C GLU A 339 -5.31 -2.31 26.50
N TYR A 340 -4.31 -2.04 27.35
CA TYR A 340 -4.55 -1.78 28.77
C TYR A 340 -5.47 -0.58 28.98
N LYS A 341 -5.30 0.48 28.20
CA LYS A 341 -6.18 1.66 28.23
C LYS A 341 -7.62 1.32 27.85
N LYS A 342 -7.85 0.43 26.89
CA LYS A 342 -9.20 -0.03 26.54
C LYS A 342 -9.83 -0.80 27.69
N THR A 343 -9.09 -1.74 28.27
CA THR A 343 -9.54 -2.56 29.41
C THR A 343 -9.84 -1.70 30.65
N GLU A 344 -8.99 -0.71 30.91
CA GLU A 344 -9.19 0.32 31.95
C GLU A 344 -10.49 1.10 31.73
N ASN A 345 -10.74 1.61 30.53
CA ASN A 345 -11.97 2.34 30.20
C ASN A 345 -13.22 1.48 30.34
N ILE A 346 -13.17 0.20 29.95
CA ILE A 346 -14.27 -0.74 30.15
C ILE A 346 -14.53 -0.94 31.64
N ALA A 347 -13.49 -1.22 32.42
CA ALA A 347 -13.61 -1.38 33.88
C ALA A 347 -14.14 -0.11 34.56
N HIS A 348 -13.71 1.08 34.12
CA HIS A 348 -14.24 2.36 34.58
C HIS A 348 -15.70 2.57 34.22
N SER A 349 -16.11 2.23 33.00
CA SER A 349 -17.50 2.31 32.55
C SER A 349 -18.38 1.39 33.40
N ASP A 350 -17.96 0.14 33.61
CA ASP A 350 -18.68 -0.83 34.44
C ASP A 350 -18.80 -0.36 35.88
N PHE A 351 -17.70 0.14 36.46
CA PHE A 351 -17.71 0.70 37.81
C PHE A 351 -18.68 1.87 37.91
N ASN A 352 -18.64 2.81 36.97
CA ASN A 352 -19.52 3.97 36.93
C ASN A 352 -20.99 3.57 36.71
N ASN A 353 -21.27 2.56 35.90
CA ASN A 353 -22.62 2.06 35.67
C ASN A 353 -23.19 1.42 36.93
N LEU A 354 -22.40 0.58 37.62
CA LEU A 354 -22.78 0.03 38.92
C LEU A 354 -22.99 1.12 39.97
N CYS A 355 -22.10 2.11 40.02
CA CYS A 355 -22.25 3.27 40.90
C CYS A 355 -23.54 4.05 40.59
N LYS A 356 -23.89 4.25 39.32
CA LYS A 356 -25.15 4.92 38.91
C LYS A 356 -26.39 4.12 39.29
N GLN A 357 -26.38 2.80 39.08
CA GLN A 357 -27.49 1.91 39.45
C GLN A 357 -27.76 1.94 40.96
N LEU A 358 -26.69 2.02 41.76
CA LEU A 358 -26.77 2.12 43.22
C LEU A 358 -26.98 3.57 43.69
N GLY A 359 -26.74 4.55 42.82
CA GLY A 359 -26.76 5.99 43.09
C GLY A 359 -25.59 6.49 43.96
N ILE A 360 -24.49 5.76 44.03
CA ILE A 360 -23.38 5.97 44.98
C ILE A 360 -22.21 6.66 44.28
N SER A 361 -21.43 7.44 45.02
CA SER A 361 -20.26 8.16 44.48
C SER A 361 -19.00 7.27 44.39
N GLY A 362 -18.96 6.20 45.20
CA GLY A 362 -17.98 5.12 45.10
C GLY A 362 -16.74 5.30 45.99
N VAL A 363 -16.77 6.25 46.93
CA VAL A 363 -15.62 6.59 47.79
C VAL A 363 -15.65 5.81 49.10
N LYS A 364 -16.79 5.74 49.79
CA LYS A 364 -17.00 4.88 50.97
C LYS A 364 -18.26 4.04 50.79
N ILE A 365 -18.10 2.95 50.02
CA ILE A 365 -19.18 2.11 49.53
C ILE A 365 -20.12 1.66 50.66
N LYS A 366 -19.60 1.13 51.78
CA LYS A 366 -20.44 0.62 52.89
C LYS A 366 -21.24 1.72 53.58
N LYS A 367 -20.64 2.89 53.86
CA LYS A 367 -21.32 4.01 54.53
C LYS A 367 -22.36 4.68 53.62
N GLU A 368 -22.02 4.89 52.35
CA GLU A 368 -22.94 5.48 51.36
C GLU A 368 -24.15 4.56 51.07
N LEU A 369 -23.98 3.24 51.12
CA LEU A 369 -25.07 2.27 51.00
C LEU A 369 -26.04 2.36 52.19
N THR A 370 -25.53 2.42 53.42
CA THR A 370 -26.36 2.47 54.64
C THR A 370 -27.13 3.79 54.76
N GLU A 371 -26.55 4.92 54.37
CA GLU A 371 -27.24 6.23 54.37
C GLU A 371 -28.42 6.25 53.39
N ARG A 372 -28.34 5.50 52.29
CA ARG A 372 -29.41 5.44 51.28
C ARG A 372 -30.60 4.57 51.67
N VAL A 373 -30.43 3.64 52.61
CA VAL A 373 -31.55 2.84 53.17
C VAL A 373 -32.59 3.75 53.84
N VAL A 374 -32.19 4.95 54.28
CA VAL A 374 -33.09 5.97 54.87
C VAL A 374 -34.08 6.56 53.84
N GLU A 375 -33.86 6.38 52.54
CA GLU A 375 -34.79 6.84 51.49
C GLU A 375 -36.03 5.92 51.34
N LEU A 376 -35.95 4.66 51.79
CA LEU A 376 -37.01 3.65 51.61
C LEU A 376 -38.37 4.06 52.24
N PRO A 377 -38.45 4.57 53.48
CA PRO A 377 -39.73 4.98 54.08
C PRO A 377 -40.42 6.11 53.31
N VAL A 378 -39.65 7.00 52.65
CA VAL A 378 -40.21 8.07 51.81
C VAL A 378 -40.86 7.49 50.55
N ILE A 379 -40.22 6.48 49.96
CA ILE A 379 -40.75 5.77 48.80
C ILE A 379 -42.01 4.99 49.17
N TYR A 380 -42.01 4.26 50.30
CA TYR A 380 -43.21 3.55 50.77
C TYR A 380 -44.39 4.48 51.04
N ASN A 381 -44.14 5.67 51.59
CA ASN A 381 -45.17 6.69 51.77
C ASN A 381 -45.72 7.23 50.44
N LYS A 382 -44.89 7.34 49.40
CA LYS A 382 -45.31 7.73 48.05
C LYS A 382 -46.20 6.66 47.43
N ILE A 383 -45.81 5.39 47.56
CA ILE A 383 -46.58 4.23 47.10
C ILE A 383 -47.93 4.17 47.84
N ALA A 384 -47.94 4.30 49.16
CA ALA A 384 -49.17 4.30 49.97
C ALA A 384 -50.17 5.40 49.56
N LYS A 385 -49.69 6.58 49.14
CA LYS A 385 -50.56 7.64 48.60
C LYS A 385 -51.17 7.26 47.25
N LYS A 386 -50.42 6.59 46.38
CA LYS A 386 -50.87 6.15 45.05
C LYS A 386 -51.83 4.95 45.13
N ILE A 387 -51.66 4.07 46.11
CA ILE A 387 -52.54 2.92 46.34
C ILE A 387 -54.00 3.35 46.53
N LYS A 388 -54.26 4.53 47.11
CA LYS A 388 -55.63 5.08 47.25
C LYS A 388 -56.37 5.26 45.93
N ALA A 389 -55.66 5.43 44.81
CA ALA A 389 -56.28 5.51 43.48
C ALA A 389 -56.82 4.15 42.99
N LEU A 390 -56.45 3.04 43.65
CA LEU A 390 -56.90 1.69 43.31
C LEU A 390 -58.24 1.32 43.94
N ASP A 391 -58.86 2.20 44.74
CA ASP A 391 -60.15 1.94 45.40
C ASP A 391 -61.23 1.51 44.40
N ASN A 392 -61.39 2.29 43.32
CA ASN A 392 -62.31 1.98 42.22
C ASN A 392 -62.00 0.62 41.55
N VAL A 393 -60.73 0.21 41.52
CA VAL A 393 -60.29 -1.07 40.94
C VAL A 393 -60.68 -2.24 41.84
N VAL A 394 -60.45 -2.10 43.15
CA VAL A 394 -60.77 -3.11 44.15
C VAL A 394 -62.29 -3.28 44.28
N GLU A 395 -63.06 -2.19 44.23
CA GLU A 395 -64.51 -2.23 44.19
C GLU A 395 -65.03 -2.94 42.93
N PHE A 396 -64.47 -2.61 41.76
CA PHE A 396 -64.84 -3.24 40.49
C PHE A 396 -64.54 -4.75 40.48
N TYR A 397 -63.33 -5.14 40.93
CA TYR A 397 -62.93 -6.54 41.03
C TYR A 397 -63.79 -7.31 42.06
N SER A 398 -64.04 -6.73 43.23
CA SER A 398 -64.88 -7.36 44.27
C SER A 398 -66.33 -7.56 43.81
N ALA A 399 -66.90 -6.56 43.12
CA ALA A 399 -68.25 -6.65 42.55
C ALA A 399 -68.34 -7.73 41.46
N PHE A 400 -67.28 -7.88 40.67
CA PHE A 400 -67.19 -8.93 39.65
C PHE A 400 -67.10 -10.34 40.27
N VAL A 401 -66.29 -10.51 41.32
CA VAL A 401 -66.17 -11.79 42.03
C VAL A 401 -67.49 -12.16 42.73
N GLU A 402 -68.17 -11.20 43.35
CA GLU A 402 -69.49 -11.41 43.97
C GLU A 402 -70.56 -11.80 42.92
N PHE A 403 -70.52 -11.19 41.73
CA PHE A 403 -71.41 -11.54 40.62
C PHE A 403 -71.17 -12.97 40.10
N THR A 404 -69.89 -13.36 39.95
CA THR A 404 -69.53 -14.68 39.41
C THR A 404 -69.76 -15.82 40.40
N LEU A 405 -69.57 -15.59 41.70
CA LEU A 405 -69.72 -16.62 42.76
C LEU A 405 -71.08 -16.62 43.46
N GLY A 406 -71.94 -15.62 43.23
CA GLY A 406 -73.29 -15.53 43.82
C GLY A 406 -73.32 -15.36 45.35
N SER A 407 -72.16 -15.13 45.97
CA SER A 407 -71.97 -14.91 47.41
C SER A 407 -70.69 -14.11 47.66
N LYS A 408 -70.60 -13.42 48.81
CA LYS A 408 -69.38 -12.72 49.20
C LYS A 408 -68.28 -13.73 49.50
N HIS A 409 -67.10 -13.55 48.88
CA HIS A 409 -65.94 -14.40 49.11
C HIS A 409 -65.53 -14.39 50.59
N ASN A 410 -65.44 -15.57 51.22
CA ASN A 410 -64.93 -15.70 52.59
C ASN A 410 -63.43 -15.39 52.59
N GLY A 411 -63.04 -14.22 53.13
CA GLY A 411 -61.67 -13.72 53.17
C GLY A 411 -61.43 -12.41 52.41
N GLY A 412 -62.39 -11.95 51.60
CA GLY A 412 -62.25 -10.74 50.77
C GLY A 412 -61.37 -10.95 49.53
N CYS A 413 -61.53 -10.06 48.55
CA CYS A 413 -60.68 -10.00 47.36
C CYS A 413 -59.52 -9.04 47.64
N VAL A 414 -58.28 -9.40 47.28
CA VAL A 414 -57.06 -8.59 47.48
C VAL A 414 -56.94 -7.94 48.88
N PRO A 415 -56.84 -8.76 49.94
CA PRO A 415 -57.01 -8.31 51.33
C PRO A 415 -55.94 -7.31 51.80
N ILE A 416 -54.71 -7.40 51.30
CA ILE A 416 -53.62 -6.48 51.67
C ILE A 416 -53.77 -5.14 50.96
N VAL A 417 -54.14 -5.15 49.66
CA VAL A 417 -54.38 -3.92 48.89
C VAL A 417 -55.53 -3.13 49.53
N LYS A 418 -56.63 -3.80 49.89
CA LYS A 418 -57.77 -3.18 50.56
C LYS A 418 -57.39 -2.57 51.91
N TYR A 419 -56.63 -3.31 52.72
CA TYR A 419 -56.17 -2.80 54.01
C TYR A 419 -55.25 -1.58 53.87
N LEU A 420 -54.35 -1.56 52.87
CA LEU A 420 -53.48 -0.43 52.58
C LEU A 420 -54.25 0.81 52.07
N ILE A 421 -55.39 0.63 51.39
CA ILE A 421 -56.29 1.72 50.99
C ILE A 421 -56.93 2.37 52.23
N ASP A 422 -57.46 1.55 53.14
CA ASP A 422 -58.23 1.99 54.31
C ASP A 422 -57.36 2.58 55.43
N LYS A 423 -56.23 1.92 55.74
CA LYS A 423 -55.37 2.23 56.90
C LYS A 423 -54.01 2.82 56.53
N GLY A 424 -53.59 2.71 55.27
CA GLY A 424 -52.25 3.12 54.85
C GLY A 424 -51.16 2.12 55.24
N ASN A 425 -49.90 2.51 55.09
CA ASN A 425 -48.75 1.65 55.39
C ASN A 425 -48.50 1.58 56.91
N THR A 426 -49.23 0.71 57.61
CA THR A 426 -49.08 0.43 59.04
C THR A 426 -48.11 -0.74 59.29
N THR A 427 -47.90 -1.11 60.56
CA THR A 427 -47.04 -2.23 60.94
C THR A 427 -47.68 -3.57 60.60
N THR A 428 -46.86 -4.57 60.31
CA THR A 428 -47.33 -5.95 60.09
C THR A 428 -48.02 -6.54 61.32
N TYR A 429 -47.66 -6.09 62.53
CA TYR A 429 -48.40 -6.39 63.76
C TYR A 429 -49.86 -5.91 63.70
N GLU A 430 -50.11 -4.68 63.27
CA GLU A 430 -51.48 -4.12 63.17
C GLU A 430 -52.29 -4.85 62.08
N TRP A 431 -51.63 -5.34 61.03
CA TRP A 431 -52.26 -6.19 60.02
C TRP A 431 -52.66 -7.57 60.56
N THR A 432 -51.78 -8.24 61.30
CA THR A 432 -52.01 -9.60 61.79
C THR A 432 -53.01 -9.66 62.95
N TYR A 433 -53.00 -8.66 63.85
CA TYR A 433 -53.78 -8.69 65.09
C TYR A 433 -54.93 -7.67 65.13
N GLY A 434 -55.01 -6.73 64.19
CA GLY A 434 -56.10 -5.75 64.09
C GLY A 434 -56.06 -4.62 65.13
N GLU A 435 -55.04 -4.57 65.99
CA GLU A 435 -54.81 -3.54 67.00
C GLU A 435 -53.42 -2.92 66.84
N ALA A 436 -53.31 -1.60 67.10
CA ALA A 436 -52.04 -0.89 67.01
C ALA A 436 -51.10 -1.29 68.17
N PRO A 437 -49.81 -1.54 67.90
CA PRO A 437 -48.85 -1.91 68.95
C PRO A 437 -48.57 -0.75 69.91
N LEU A 438 -48.35 -1.06 71.20
CA LEU A 438 -48.02 -0.10 72.26
C LEU A 438 -46.53 0.33 72.22
N SER A 439 -45.65 -0.52 71.66
CA SER A 439 -44.23 -0.20 71.43
C SER A 439 -43.72 -0.92 70.17
N ILE A 440 -42.97 -0.20 69.33
CA ILE A 440 -42.33 -0.72 68.11
C ILE A 440 -40.82 -0.84 68.39
N ASN A 441 -40.29 -2.06 68.38
CA ASN A 441 -38.85 -2.31 68.47
C ASN A 441 -38.35 -2.81 67.11
N GLU A 442 -37.94 -1.87 66.26
CA GLU A 442 -37.31 -2.20 64.98
C GLU A 442 -35.99 -2.95 65.22
N PRO A 443 -35.71 -4.06 64.50
CA PRO A 443 -34.43 -4.74 64.62
C PRO A 443 -33.30 -3.79 64.24
N THR A 444 -32.32 -3.63 65.14
CA THR A 444 -31.13 -2.82 64.88
C THR A 444 -30.37 -3.39 63.70
N LEU A 445 -30.20 -2.58 62.66
CA LEU A 445 -29.35 -2.88 61.53
C LEU A 445 -27.89 -2.96 62.01
N ASN A 446 -27.45 -4.15 62.44
CA ASN A 446 -26.06 -4.43 62.78
C ASN A 446 -25.24 -4.53 61.49
N PHE A 447 -25.00 -3.39 60.85
CA PHE A 447 -23.92 -3.29 59.88
C PHE A 447 -22.62 -3.16 60.66
N ASN A 448 -21.69 -4.09 60.45
CA ASN A 448 -20.33 -3.92 60.90
C ASN A 448 -19.75 -2.74 60.09
N LEU A 449 -19.65 -1.57 60.72
CA LEU A 449 -19.29 -0.29 60.09
C LEU A 449 -17.78 -0.11 59.89
N ASP A 450 -17.00 -1.12 60.28
CA ASP A 450 -15.56 -1.12 60.11
C ASP A 450 -15.22 -1.57 58.69
N ASP A 451 -14.75 -0.60 57.91
CA ASP A 451 -14.02 -0.82 56.65
C ASP A 451 -12.57 -1.28 56.91
N GLU A 452 -12.20 -1.63 58.14
CA GLU A 452 -10.83 -1.94 58.55
C GLU A 452 -10.68 -3.38 59.09
N ALA A 453 -10.17 -4.24 58.20
CA ALA A 453 -9.41 -5.49 58.40
C ALA A 453 -9.50 -6.24 57.04
N ASP A 454 -8.46 -6.52 56.25
CA ASP A 454 -7.09 -6.84 56.61
C ASP A 454 -6.08 -6.26 55.59
N GLU A 455 -5.19 -5.41 56.09
CA GLU A 455 -3.79 -5.43 55.67
C GLU A 455 -3.14 -6.68 56.28
N ASN A 456 -3.28 -7.83 55.61
CA ASN A 456 -2.36 -8.99 55.64
C ASN A 456 -3.11 -10.24 55.18
N ASP A 457 -3.10 -10.49 53.87
CA ASP A 457 -3.13 -11.86 53.38
C ASP A 457 -2.24 -11.99 52.16
N GLN A 458 -0.93 -11.92 52.43
CA GLN A 458 0.05 -12.60 51.60
C GLN A 458 -0.17 -14.10 51.80
N ASN A 459 -0.96 -14.72 50.92
CA ASN A 459 -0.91 -16.13 50.49
C ASN A 459 -2.31 -16.66 50.17
N ASN A 460 -2.80 -16.32 48.97
CA ASN A 460 -3.60 -17.23 48.16
C ASN A 460 -3.55 -16.76 46.71
N THR A 461 -2.40 -16.99 46.08
CA THR A 461 -2.25 -17.00 44.64
C THR A 461 -3.10 -18.14 44.07
N ILE A 462 -4.20 -17.80 43.39
CA ILE A 462 -4.68 -18.63 42.30
C ILE A 462 -3.69 -18.40 41.16
N ASP A 463 -2.87 -19.42 40.93
CA ASP A 463 -1.95 -19.56 39.81
C ASP A 463 -2.72 -19.44 38.50
N PHE A 464 -2.49 -18.32 37.80
CA PHE A 464 -2.93 -18.11 36.43
C PHE A 464 -1.67 -17.92 35.59
N GLY A 465 -0.89 -19.00 35.44
CA GLY A 465 0.05 -19.20 34.35
C GLY A 465 1.10 -18.11 34.20
N ASP A 466 2.19 -18.26 34.93
CA ASP A 466 3.41 -17.49 34.73
C ASP A 466 3.95 -17.64 33.28
N PRO A 467 4.25 -16.55 32.56
CA PRO A 467 5.05 -16.59 31.34
C PRO A 467 6.56 -16.39 31.64
N ALA A 468 7.03 -16.74 32.84
CA ALA A 468 8.43 -16.67 33.24
C ALA A 468 9.01 -18.04 33.63
N ASP A 469 9.04 -18.98 32.68
CA ASP A 469 10.30 -19.69 32.45
C ASP A 469 11.10 -18.86 31.44
N GLY A 470 11.72 -17.80 31.97
CA GLY A 470 12.71 -17.03 31.25
C GLY A 470 13.87 -17.95 30.91
N ILE A 471 14.00 -18.30 29.63
CA ILE A 471 15.24 -18.83 29.07
C ILE A 471 16.36 -17.87 29.49
N ASN A 472 17.23 -18.33 30.38
CA ASN A 472 18.39 -17.59 30.83
C ASN A 472 19.41 -17.51 29.69
N PHE A 473 19.54 -16.33 29.07
CA PHE A 473 20.42 -16.09 27.92
C PHE A 473 21.87 -15.76 28.30
N ASP A 474 22.28 -16.01 29.56
CA ASP A 474 23.61 -15.65 30.07
C ASP A 474 24.58 -16.84 30.24
N THR A 475 24.28 -18.02 29.67
CA THR A 475 25.28 -19.11 29.64
C THR A 475 25.16 -19.95 28.36
N LEU A 476 25.58 -19.36 27.24
CA LEU A 476 26.00 -20.13 26.07
C LEU A 476 27.47 -20.50 26.27
N ASP A 477 27.70 -21.66 26.91
CA ASP A 477 28.98 -22.34 26.79
C ASP A 477 29.05 -22.95 25.39
N LEU A 478 29.96 -22.41 24.59
CA LEU A 478 30.37 -22.93 23.30
C LEU A 478 31.22 -24.18 23.56
N ASP A 479 30.62 -25.38 23.52
CA ASP A 479 31.40 -26.56 23.15
C ASP A 479 30.58 -27.57 22.36
N GLY A 480 31.25 -28.16 21.37
CA GLY A 480 30.63 -28.82 20.22
C GLY A 480 29.86 -30.10 20.55
N GLY A 481 28.69 -30.24 19.92
CA GLY A 481 27.95 -31.49 19.81
C GLY A 481 26.78 -31.32 18.84
N GLU A 482 26.89 -31.91 17.66
CA GLU A 482 25.78 -32.06 16.70
C GLU A 482 24.57 -32.70 17.39
N ILE A 483 23.38 -32.12 17.21
CA ILE A 483 22.12 -32.82 17.52
C ILE A 483 21.26 -32.81 16.26
N ASP A 484 21.04 -34.04 15.81
CA ASP A 484 20.46 -34.59 14.60
C ASP A 484 18.95 -34.40 14.52
N PHE A 485 18.45 -33.86 13.39
CA PHE A 485 17.02 -33.83 13.06
C PHE A 485 16.72 -34.94 12.05
N GLY A 486 16.59 -36.17 12.55
CA GLY A 486 16.18 -37.31 11.75
C GLY A 486 15.17 -38.18 12.50
N GLY A 487 14.01 -38.43 11.89
CA GLY A 487 13.17 -39.59 12.23
C GLY A 487 11.68 -39.30 12.44
N ASP A 488 10.97 -39.34 11.33
CA ASP A 488 9.58 -39.80 11.12
C ASP A 488 8.83 -40.39 12.34
N MET A 489 7.64 -39.87 12.64
CA MET A 489 6.57 -40.64 13.29
C MET A 489 5.20 -40.17 12.77
N GLN A 490 4.62 -41.02 11.93
CA GLN A 490 3.24 -41.01 11.46
C GLN A 490 2.25 -40.75 12.61
N LEU A 491 1.34 -39.80 12.39
CA LEU A 491 0.08 -39.69 13.12
C LEU A 491 -1.01 -40.38 12.29
N GLU A 492 -1.53 -41.49 12.81
CA GLU A 492 -2.75 -42.12 12.32
C GLU A 492 -4.00 -41.38 12.82
N ASP A 493 -4.96 -41.36 11.91
CA ASP A 493 -6.23 -40.65 11.87
C ASP A 493 -7.28 -41.27 12.81
N ALA A 494 -7.91 -40.43 13.64
CA ALA A 494 -9.20 -40.71 14.27
C ALA A 494 -10.03 -39.43 14.25
N GLY A 495 -10.72 -39.24 13.12
CA GLY A 495 -11.51 -38.08 12.78
C GLY A 495 -12.65 -37.74 13.76
N GLY A 496 -12.73 -36.45 14.03
CA GLY A 496 -13.92 -35.73 14.45
C GLY A 496 -13.80 -34.31 13.90
N GLU A 497 -14.39 -34.08 12.71
CA GLU A 497 -14.41 -32.78 12.03
C GLU A 497 -15.00 -31.69 12.94
N ILE A 498 -14.24 -30.61 13.15
CA ILE A 498 -14.80 -29.32 13.57
C ILE A 498 -14.77 -28.43 12.32
N ASP A 499 -15.96 -28.27 11.77
CA ASP A 499 -16.32 -27.43 10.62
C ASP A 499 -16.12 -25.94 10.96
N TRP A 500 -15.34 -25.26 10.12
CA TRP A 500 -15.04 -23.83 10.16
C TRP A 500 -15.77 -23.08 9.01
N GLY A 501 -17.04 -23.35 8.77
CA GLY A 501 -17.92 -22.47 7.97
C GLY A 501 -18.37 -21.26 8.79
N GLY A 502 -18.38 -20.03 8.32
CA GLY A 502 -18.54 -19.52 6.96
C GLY A 502 -19.61 -18.42 7.04
N VAL A 503 -19.21 -17.17 6.77
CA VAL A 503 -20.00 -15.95 7.00
C VAL A 503 -21.21 -15.87 6.08
N ALA A 504 -22.41 -15.67 6.64
CA ALA A 504 -23.55 -15.04 5.97
C ALA A 504 -24.41 -14.26 6.98
N GLU A 505 -24.86 -13.09 6.54
CA GLU A 505 -25.60 -12.05 7.26
C GLU A 505 -26.86 -12.57 7.97
N ASP A 506 -27.02 -12.26 9.26
CA ASP A 506 -28.29 -11.73 9.82
C ASP A 506 -28.16 -11.35 11.31
N ALA A 507 -28.78 -10.19 11.61
CA ALA A 507 -29.27 -9.67 12.90
C ALA A 507 -28.43 -9.84 14.19
N ALA A 508 -28.09 -8.69 14.78
CA ALA A 508 -27.53 -8.55 16.14
C ALA A 508 -28.32 -9.35 17.20
N PRO A 509 -27.64 -10.09 18.11
CA PRO A 509 -28.28 -10.67 19.28
C PRO A 509 -28.50 -9.58 20.36
N PRO A 510 -29.60 -9.66 21.12
CA PRO A 510 -29.87 -8.73 22.20
C PRO A 510 -28.92 -8.97 23.37
N VAL A 511 -28.62 -7.88 24.08
CA VAL A 511 -27.84 -7.85 25.32
C VAL A 511 -28.49 -8.78 26.35
N GLU A 512 -27.84 -9.89 26.67
CA GLU A 512 -28.19 -10.71 27.82
C GLU A 512 -27.87 -9.92 29.10
N SER A 513 -28.94 -9.43 29.74
CA SER A 513 -28.91 -9.06 31.14
C SER A 513 -28.66 -10.33 31.96
N ILE A 514 -27.54 -10.36 32.67
CA ILE A 514 -27.23 -11.40 33.65
C ILE A 514 -28.32 -11.38 34.72
N ASP A 515 -29.14 -12.42 34.73
CA ASP A 515 -30.16 -12.67 35.74
C ASP A 515 -29.49 -13.31 36.97
N PHE A 516 -29.61 -12.66 38.13
CA PHE A 516 -29.17 -13.22 39.41
C PHE A 516 -30.40 -13.70 40.18
N GLU A 517 -31.07 -14.70 39.64
CA GLU A 517 -32.10 -15.45 40.34
C GLU A 517 -31.42 -16.48 41.26
N ILE A 518 -31.12 -16.07 42.49
CA ILE A 518 -30.80 -17.00 43.58
C ILE A 518 -32.12 -17.33 44.28
N SER A 519 -32.64 -18.54 44.06
CA SER A 519 -33.72 -19.11 44.87
C SER A 519 -33.31 -19.16 46.34
N LEU A 520 -33.99 -18.36 47.17
CA LEU A 520 -33.94 -18.45 48.63
C LEU A 520 -34.94 -19.51 49.11
N GLU A 521 -34.64 -20.78 48.88
CA GLU A 521 -35.30 -21.92 49.53
C GLU A 521 -34.32 -22.67 50.44
N GLU A 522 -33.65 -21.98 51.36
CA GLU A 522 -33.08 -22.64 52.55
C GLU A 522 -32.66 -21.61 53.61
N SER A 523 -33.64 -21.11 54.37
CA SER A 523 -33.36 -20.52 55.68
C SER A 523 -34.29 -21.18 56.70
N GLY A 524 -33.81 -22.27 57.30
CA GLY A 524 -34.49 -22.90 58.42
C GLY A 524 -34.53 -21.95 59.61
N ILE A 525 -35.64 -21.26 59.81
CA ILE A 525 -35.98 -20.57 61.05
C ILE A 525 -37.21 -21.27 61.63
N VAL A 526 -37.00 -21.95 62.76
CA VAL A 526 -38.04 -22.60 63.54
C VAL A 526 -38.91 -21.52 64.19
N VAL A 527 -40.18 -21.47 63.82
CA VAL A 527 -41.18 -20.62 64.47
C VAL A 527 -41.66 -21.34 65.73
N GLU A 528 -41.15 -20.95 66.90
CA GLU A 528 -41.80 -21.29 68.16
C GLU A 528 -43.02 -20.37 68.36
N ALA A 529 -44.21 -20.97 68.34
CA ALA A 529 -45.44 -20.31 68.71
C ALA A 529 -45.49 -20.11 70.24
N ALA A 530 -45.21 -18.89 70.70
CA ALA A 530 -45.52 -18.47 72.06
C ALA A 530 -46.72 -17.51 72.02
N GLY A 531 -47.84 -17.96 72.57
CA GLY A 531 -49.06 -17.18 72.70
C GLY A 531 -48.99 -16.10 73.78
N ASN A 532 -49.78 -15.06 73.51
CA ASN A 532 -50.52 -14.19 74.44
C ASN A 532 -49.76 -13.51 75.60
N ASP A 533 -49.34 -12.26 75.37
CA ASP A 533 -49.64 -11.12 76.25
C ASP A 533 -49.17 -9.79 75.62
N GLY A 534 -50.12 -8.93 75.27
CA GLY A 534 -50.01 -7.47 75.14
C GLY A 534 -48.83 -6.84 74.37
N GLY A 535 -49.05 -6.50 73.09
CA GLY A 535 -48.80 -5.15 72.59
C GLY A 535 -47.38 -4.72 72.19
N ASN A 536 -46.37 -5.59 72.11
CA ASN A 536 -45.04 -5.21 71.60
C ASN A 536 -44.77 -5.83 70.23
N ALA A 537 -44.61 -4.99 69.20
CA ALA A 537 -44.18 -5.44 67.87
C ALA A 537 -42.65 -5.57 67.85
N SER A 538 -42.16 -6.80 67.75
CA SER A 538 -40.72 -7.12 67.71
C SER A 538 -40.36 -7.96 66.48
N GLY A 539 -39.18 -7.73 65.90
CA GLY A 539 -38.69 -8.51 64.74
C GLY A 539 -39.41 -8.14 63.44
N SER A 540 -39.82 -9.15 62.65
CA SER A 540 -40.53 -8.95 61.36
C SER A 540 -41.92 -8.31 61.53
N GLN A 541 -42.48 -8.35 62.74
CA GLN A 541 -43.76 -7.74 63.09
C GLN A 541 -43.67 -6.22 63.35
N ALA A 542 -42.45 -5.70 63.57
CA ALA A 542 -42.20 -4.27 63.76
C ALA A 542 -42.10 -3.49 62.44
N LEU A 543 -41.88 -4.19 61.33
CA LEU A 543 -41.73 -3.61 59.99
C LEU A 543 -43.09 -3.16 59.44
N THR A 544 -43.09 -2.19 58.53
CA THR A 544 -44.31 -1.82 57.81
C THR A 544 -44.70 -2.87 56.77
N ILE A 545 -45.97 -2.93 56.36
CA ILE A 545 -46.49 -3.93 55.41
C ILE A 545 -45.73 -3.91 54.07
N LEU A 546 -45.33 -2.73 53.59
CA LEU A 546 -44.54 -2.59 52.36
C LEU A 546 -43.03 -2.84 52.55
N ASP A 547 -42.58 -2.97 53.79
CA ASP A 547 -41.18 -3.12 54.18
C ASP A 547 -40.85 -4.57 54.57
N ASN A 548 -41.79 -5.34 55.11
CA ASN A 548 -41.61 -6.78 55.35
C ASN A 548 -41.63 -7.55 54.01
N PRO A 549 -40.60 -8.36 53.69
CA PRO A 549 -40.50 -9.14 52.46
C PRO A 549 -41.73 -10.01 52.15
N ASP A 550 -42.28 -10.71 53.15
CA ASP A 550 -43.38 -11.65 52.97
C ASP A 550 -44.66 -10.92 52.55
N THR A 551 -45.04 -9.89 53.31
CA THR A 551 -46.23 -9.10 53.02
C THR A 551 -46.08 -8.23 51.77
N ARG A 552 -44.85 -7.81 51.44
CA ARG A 552 -44.54 -7.10 50.19
C ARG A 552 -44.73 -8.01 48.98
N ASN A 553 -44.26 -9.25 49.04
CA ASN A 553 -44.44 -10.22 47.95
C ASN A 553 -45.92 -10.54 47.74
N ASP A 554 -46.67 -10.76 48.83
CA ASP A 554 -48.12 -10.96 48.75
C ASP A 554 -48.85 -9.73 48.19
N PHE A 555 -48.42 -8.52 48.55
CA PHE A 555 -48.94 -7.28 47.97
C PHE A 555 -48.65 -7.18 46.46
N ILE A 556 -47.43 -7.51 46.02
CA ILE A 556 -47.05 -7.53 44.59
C ILE A 556 -47.87 -8.57 43.83
N ASN A 557 -48.06 -9.77 44.39
CA ASN A 557 -48.88 -10.82 43.80
C ASN A 557 -50.33 -10.37 43.61
N GLN A 558 -50.91 -9.69 44.61
CA GLN A 558 -52.27 -9.13 44.52
C GLN A 558 -52.37 -7.99 43.48
N LEU A 559 -51.32 -7.18 43.28
CA LEU A 559 -51.30 -6.19 42.21
C LEU A 559 -51.25 -6.84 40.83
N PHE A 560 -50.47 -7.91 40.64
CA PHE A 560 -50.45 -8.67 39.39
C PHE A 560 -51.79 -9.37 39.12
N GLU A 561 -52.47 -9.85 40.16
CA GLU A 561 -53.82 -10.40 40.05
C GLU A 561 -54.81 -9.35 39.49
N LEU A 562 -54.79 -8.13 40.05
CA LEU A 562 -55.62 -7.01 39.54
C LEU A 562 -55.23 -6.62 38.11
N GLU A 563 -53.93 -6.58 37.79
CA GLU A 563 -53.44 -6.25 36.46
C GLU A 563 -53.91 -7.29 35.43
N ALA A 564 -53.77 -8.59 35.74
CA ALA A 564 -54.20 -9.69 34.89
C ALA A 564 -55.72 -9.67 34.65
N PHE A 565 -56.50 -9.44 35.71
CA PHE A 565 -57.95 -9.27 35.63
C PHE A 565 -58.34 -8.12 34.68
N LEU A 566 -57.75 -6.94 34.85
CA LEU A 566 -58.06 -5.77 34.02
C LEU A 566 -57.63 -5.98 32.56
N LYS A 567 -56.46 -6.59 32.30
CA LYS A 567 -56.01 -6.92 30.93
C LYS A 567 -56.95 -7.88 30.24
N LEU A 568 -57.39 -8.94 30.95
CA LEU A 568 -58.37 -9.89 30.42
C LEU A 568 -59.68 -9.19 30.11
N ARG A 569 -60.17 -8.33 31.01
CA ARG A 569 -61.41 -7.59 30.79
C ARG A 569 -61.33 -6.61 29.62
N LEU A 570 -60.19 -5.96 29.46
CA LEU A 570 -59.94 -5.03 28.38
C LEU A 570 -59.86 -5.73 27.03
N TYR A 571 -59.33 -6.96 26.99
CA TYR A 571 -59.37 -7.83 25.81
C TYR A 571 -60.80 -8.24 25.46
N GLU A 572 -61.62 -8.62 26.45
CA GLU A 572 -63.04 -8.94 26.24
C GLU A 572 -63.83 -7.76 25.68
N LEU A 573 -63.60 -6.54 26.19
CA LEU A 573 -64.27 -5.31 25.74
C LEU A 573 -63.85 -4.84 24.35
N LYS A 574 -62.64 -5.20 23.89
CA LYS A 574 -62.13 -4.88 22.54
C LYS A 574 -62.60 -5.88 21.47
N SER A 575 -63.01 -7.08 21.86
CA SER A 575 -63.42 -8.13 20.94
C SER A 575 -64.89 -7.96 20.57
N ASP A 576 -65.18 -7.33 19.42
CA ASP A 576 -66.51 -7.17 18.78
C ASP A 576 -67.14 -8.51 18.31
N ASN A 577 -66.92 -9.60 19.03
CA ASN A 577 -67.55 -10.88 18.73
C ASN A 577 -68.90 -10.97 19.44
N ASN A 578 -69.98 -10.95 18.64
CA ASN A 578 -71.40 -11.14 18.99
C ASN A 578 -71.73 -12.38 19.88
N LYS A 579 -70.74 -13.16 20.31
CA LYS A 579 -70.91 -14.30 21.25
C LYS A 579 -70.87 -13.88 22.73
N ASN A 580 -70.34 -12.70 23.06
CA ASN A 580 -70.26 -12.19 24.44
C ASN A 580 -71.42 -11.27 24.84
N LEU A 581 -72.40 -11.06 23.97
CA LEU A 581 -73.57 -10.22 24.26
C LEU A 581 -74.41 -10.76 25.43
N LEU A 582 -74.43 -12.09 25.62
CA LEU A 582 -75.20 -12.76 26.67
C LEU A 582 -74.59 -12.59 28.08
N SER A 583 -73.26 -12.59 28.20
CA SER A 583 -72.61 -12.30 29.49
C SER A 583 -72.72 -10.82 29.85
N MET A 584 -72.65 -9.92 28.85
CA MET A 584 -72.80 -8.48 29.06
C MET A 584 -74.24 -8.06 29.43
N SER A 585 -75.26 -8.80 28.98
CA SER A 585 -76.67 -8.55 29.33
C SER A 585 -77.08 -9.13 30.69
N GLN A 586 -76.41 -10.18 31.19
CA GLN A 586 -76.59 -10.68 32.56
C GLN A 586 -75.84 -9.83 33.62
N MET A 587 -74.75 -9.16 33.24
CA MET A 587 -74.03 -8.23 34.12
C MET A 587 -74.78 -6.91 34.42
N GLN A 588 -75.94 -6.68 33.78
CA GLN A 588 -76.76 -5.49 33.99
C GLN A 588 -77.49 -5.45 35.35
N GLU A 589 -77.42 -6.50 36.17
CA GLU A 589 -78.10 -6.51 37.48
C GLU A 589 -77.34 -5.74 38.58
N SER A 590 -76.06 -5.40 38.40
CA SER A 590 -75.27 -4.63 39.37
C SER A 590 -74.89 -3.23 38.84
N PRO A 591 -75.18 -2.13 39.57
CA PRO A 591 -74.93 -0.76 39.11
C PRO A 591 -73.44 -0.43 38.91
N VAL A 592 -72.53 -1.12 39.60
CA VAL A 592 -71.07 -0.90 39.48
C VAL A 592 -70.51 -1.52 38.21
N LEU A 593 -71.07 -2.65 37.75
CA LEU A 593 -70.64 -3.35 36.54
C LEU A 593 -71.13 -2.66 35.25
N GLN A 594 -72.16 -1.81 35.35
CA GLN A 594 -72.69 -1.02 34.23
C GLN A 594 -71.80 0.19 33.85
N LEU A 595 -70.98 0.69 34.77
CA LEU A 595 -70.11 1.87 34.58
C LEU A 595 -68.73 1.52 33.99
N ALA A 596 -68.41 0.25 33.80
CA ALA A 596 -67.14 -0.21 33.28
C ALA A 596 -67.08 -0.10 31.74
N THR A 597 -66.71 1.09 31.26
CA THR A 597 -66.39 1.34 29.85
C THR A 597 -64.95 0.92 29.51
N LEU A 598 -64.65 0.80 28.21
CA LEU A 598 -63.29 0.53 27.72
C LEU A 598 -62.29 1.59 28.22
N GLU A 599 -62.69 2.86 28.28
CA GLU A 599 -61.86 3.97 28.77
C GLU A 599 -61.66 3.91 30.29
N SER A 600 -62.71 3.61 31.06
CA SER A 600 -62.64 3.46 32.51
C SER A 600 -61.72 2.29 32.90
N THR A 601 -61.85 1.15 32.22
CA THR A 601 -61.03 -0.05 32.45
C THR A 601 -59.55 0.17 32.10
N GLN A 602 -59.26 0.93 31.03
CA GLN A 602 -57.89 1.32 30.67
C GLN A 602 -57.27 2.22 31.74
N ASN A 603 -58.00 3.24 32.21
CA ASN A 603 -57.52 4.11 33.29
C ASN A 603 -57.27 3.33 34.60
N MET A 604 -58.14 2.38 34.94
CA MET A 604 -57.93 1.47 36.07
C MET A 604 -56.64 0.65 35.92
N LEU A 605 -56.36 0.14 34.71
CA LEU A 605 -55.15 -0.63 34.42
C LEU A 605 -53.89 0.24 34.52
N ASP A 606 -53.93 1.45 33.96
CA ASP A 606 -52.83 2.41 34.02
C ASP A 606 -52.48 2.75 35.47
N ASN A 607 -53.47 2.93 36.34
CA ASN A 607 -53.25 3.18 37.77
C ASN A 607 -52.56 2.01 38.48
N VAL A 608 -52.96 0.76 38.19
CA VAL A 608 -52.29 -0.44 38.74
C VAL A 608 -50.85 -0.54 38.24
N GLN A 609 -50.62 -0.31 36.94
CA GLN A 609 -49.27 -0.34 36.35
C GLN A 609 -48.34 0.74 36.88
N VAL A 610 -48.86 1.92 37.20
CA VAL A 610 -48.10 2.99 37.86
C VAL A 610 -47.64 2.56 39.27
N VAL A 611 -48.45 1.81 40.00
CA VAL A 611 -48.06 1.29 41.33
C VAL A 611 -47.06 0.14 41.21
N ILE A 612 -47.26 -0.78 40.26
CA ILE A 612 -46.33 -1.89 39.96
C ILE A 612 -44.95 -1.35 39.57
N SER A 613 -44.89 -0.35 38.69
CA SER A 613 -43.62 0.25 38.26
C SER A 613 -42.87 0.98 39.38
N GLU A 614 -43.55 1.57 40.36
CA GLU A 614 -42.88 2.20 41.50
C GLU A 614 -42.37 1.18 42.54
N ILE A 615 -43.07 0.06 42.75
CA ILE A 615 -42.63 -0.96 43.71
C ILE A 615 -41.57 -1.92 43.15
N LEU A 616 -41.56 -2.12 41.82
CA LEU A 616 -40.58 -2.94 41.10
C LEU A 616 -39.40 -2.13 40.53
N ASP A 617 -39.28 -0.85 40.87
CA ASP A 617 -38.11 -0.07 40.46
C ASP A 617 -36.81 -0.73 40.97
N SER A 618 -35.86 -0.92 40.06
CA SER A 618 -34.53 -1.50 40.32
C SER A 618 -33.85 -0.89 41.55
N LYS A 619 -33.99 0.44 41.73
CA LYS A 619 -33.44 1.15 42.89
C LYS A 619 -34.07 0.68 44.20
N VAL A 620 -35.38 0.45 44.23
CA VAL A 620 -36.11 0.00 45.43
C VAL A 620 -35.75 -1.44 45.78
N GLN A 621 -35.59 -2.30 44.77
CA GLN A 621 -35.14 -3.68 44.96
C GLN A 621 -33.71 -3.75 45.53
N HIS A 622 -32.77 -2.97 44.98
CA HIS A 622 -31.40 -2.91 45.52
C HIS A 622 -31.38 -2.40 46.96
N LEU A 623 -32.12 -1.33 47.28
CA LEU A 623 -32.21 -0.78 48.64
C LEU A 623 -32.83 -1.77 49.64
N HIS A 624 -33.82 -2.55 49.19
CA HIS A 624 -34.43 -3.60 50.01
C HIS A 624 -33.43 -4.74 50.28
N ASN A 625 -32.72 -5.20 49.25
CA ASN A 625 -31.68 -6.22 49.39
C ASN A 625 -30.53 -5.76 50.29
N ILE A 626 -30.15 -4.48 50.25
CA ILE A 626 -29.17 -3.86 51.15
C ILE A 626 -29.64 -3.89 52.61
N LYS A 627 -30.94 -3.66 52.85
CA LYS A 627 -31.51 -3.61 54.20
C LYS A 627 -31.63 -5.00 54.85
N TYR A 628 -32.02 -6.01 54.08
CA TYR A 628 -32.35 -7.35 54.62
C TYR A 628 -31.26 -8.40 54.43
N SER A 629 -30.28 -8.18 53.54
CA SER A 629 -29.17 -9.10 53.32
C SER A 629 -27.81 -8.44 53.58
N PRO A 630 -27.20 -8.62 54.77
CA PRO A 630 -25.85 -8.12 55.04
C PRO A 630 -24.81 -8.77 54.11
N ARG A 631 -25.02 -10.04 53.71
CA ARG A 631 -24.18 -10.72 52.71
C ARG A 631 -24.20 -10.02 51.36
N TYR A 632 -25.33 -9.48 50.95
CA TYR A 632 -25.44 -8.74 49.68
C TYR A 632 -24.59 -7.48 49.70
N VAL A 633 -24.57 -6.74 50.81
CA VAL A 633 -23.74 -5.54 50.99
C VAL A 633 -22.25 -5.89 50.93
N ASP A 634 -21.83 -6.97 51.59
CA ASP A 634 -20.43 -7.39 51.60
C ASP A 634 -19.97 -7.89 50.22
N VAL A 635 -20.79 -8.68 49.51
CA VAL A 635 -20.49 -9.15 48.15
C VAL A 635 -20.42 -7.98 47.16
N LEU A 636 -21.34 -7.03 47.25
CA LEU A 636 -21.37 -5.86 46.38
C LEU A 636 -20.18 -4.93 46.64
N ALA A 637 -19.85 -4.70 47.92
CA ALA A 637 -18.67 -3.93 48.31
C ALA A 637 -17.37 -4.63 47.87
N ALA A 638 -17.28 -5.96 47.97
CA ALA A 638 -16.13 -6.73 47.49
C ALA A 638 -15.98 -6.63 45.96
N SER A 639 -17.07 -6.76 45.21
CA SER A 639 -17.08 -6.62 43.74
C SER A 639 -16.64 -5.23 43.28
N LEU A 640 -17.14 -4.17 43.93
CA LEU A 640 -16.71 -2.79 43.65
C LEU A 640 -15.25 -2.54 44.03
N LYS A 641 -14.79 -3.04 45.19
CA LYS A 641 -13.37 -2.98 45.58
C LYS A 641 -12.47 -3.74 44.60
N GLN A 642 -12.91 -4.89 44.08
CA GLN A 642 -12.19 -5.66 43.07
C GLN A 642 -12.07 -4.89 41.75
N LYS A 643 -13.14 -4.24 41.27
CA LYS A 643 -13.10 -3.39 40.07
C LYS A 643 -12.16 -2.19 40.24
N GLN A 644 -12.15 -1.55 41.42
CA GLN A 644 -11.19 -0.49 41.74
C GLN A 644 -9.73 -0.99 41.75
N LYS A 645 -9.47 -2.18 42.31
CA LYS A 645 -8.14 -2.80 42.26
C LYS A 645 -7.71 -3.10 40.83
N LEU A 646 -8.62 -3.58 39.98
CA LEU A 646 -8.36 -3.84 38.57
C LEU A 646 -7.98 -2.57 37.81
N ILE A 647 -8.71 -1.47 38.02
CA ILE A 647 -8.41 -0.16 37.42
C ILE A 647 -7.00 0.29 37.79
N LYS A 648 -6.67 0.31 39.10
CA LYS A 648 -5.32 0.68 39.57
C LYS A 648 -4.22 -0.19 38.97
N LYS A 649 -4.43 -1.51 38.91
CA LYS A 649 -3.47 -2.43 38.29
C LYS A 649 -3.26 -2.13 36.80
N MET A 650 -4.33 -1.79 36.07
CA MET A 650 -4.22 -1.42 34.66
C MET A 650 -3.49 -0.08 34.48
N GLU A 651 -3.72 0.90 35.35
CA GLU A 651 -2.97 2.17 35.38
C GLU A 651 -1.48 1.96 35.65
N GLU A 652 -1.13 1.12 36.63
CA GLU A 652 0.27 0.77 36.95
C GLU A 652 0.97 0.07 35.77
N LEU A 653 0.30 -0.90 35.14
CA LEU A 653 0.82 -1.59 33.96
C LEU A 653 0.99 -0.62 32.78
N GLN A 654 0.05 0.30 32.58
CA GLN A 654 0.14 1.33 31.54
C GLN A 654 1.34 2.25 31.78
N GLN A 655 1.57 2.68 33.01
CA GLN A 655 2.72 3.52 33.36
C GLN A 655 4.05 2.78 33.14
N ALA A 656 4.14 1.51 33.55
CA ALA A 656 5.32 0.68 33.32
C ALA A 656 5.62 0.50 31.81
N MET A 657 4.59 0.38 30.96
CA MET A 657 4.78 0.32 29.51
C MET A 657 5.26 1.67 28.94
N ARG A 658 4.73 2.80 29.43
CA ARG A 658 5.20 4.14 29.04
C ARG A 658 6.67 4.38 29.43
N ASP A 659 7.06 3.98 30.63
CA ASP A 659 8.45 4.12 31.09
C ASP A 659 9.41 3.31 30.21
N LYS A 660 9.06 2.05 29.88
CA LYS A 660 9.82 1.22 28.93
C LYS A 660 9.85 1.79 27.51
N GLN A 661 8.75 2.38 27.06
CA GLN A 661 8.67 3.03 25.76
C GLN A 661 9.64 4.22 25.68
N GLU A 662 9.71 5.03 26.75
CA GLU A 662 10.62 6.17 26.83
C GLU A 662 12.09 5.73 26.93
N GLU A 663 12.40 4.68 27.69
CA GLU A 663 13.75 4.09 27.73
C GLU A 663 14.19 3.64 26.33
N THR A 664 13.34 2.89 25.64
CA THR A 664 13.59 2.42 24.27
C THR A 664 13.76 3.60 23.31
N ARG A 665 12.98 4.67 23.50
CA ARG A 665 13.06 5.90 22.70
C ARG A 665 14.39 6.59 22.88
N GLN A 666 14.87 6.69 24.12
CA GLN A 666 16.16 7.29 24.43
C GLN A 666 17.30 6.49 23.81
N GLN A 667 17.22 5.16 23.80
CA GLN A 667 18.20 4.30 23.11
C GLN A 667 18.18 4.53 21.58
N VAL A 668 17.02 4.67 20.97
CA VAL A 668 16.93 5.00 19.52
C VAL A 668 17.50 6.40 19.25
N ILE A 669 17.23 7.38 20.12
CA ILE A 669 17.75 8.75 20.01
C ILE A 669 19.27 8.78 20.16
N SER A 670 19.87 7.94 21.01
CA SER A 670 21.33 7.88 21.18
C SER A 670 22.03 7.15 20.02
N LEU A 671 21.38 6.13 19.43
CA LEU A 671 21.96 5.35 18.32
C LEU A 671 21.87 6.06 16.95
N LYS A 672 20.82 6.83 16.68
CA LYS A 672 20.65 7.60 15.43
C LYS A 672 21.82 8.53 15.07
N PRO A 673 22.35 9.38 15.98
CA PRO A 673 23.49 10.24 15.68
C PRO A 673 24.78 9.44 15.47
N VAL A 674 24.97 8.33 16.20
CA VAL A 674 26.11 7.42 16.02
C VAL A 674 26.09 6.79 14.63
N LEU A 675 24.91 6.30 14.19
CA LEU A 675 24.73 5.78 12.83
C LEU A 675 25.06 6.83 11.77
N LYS A 676 24.56 8.06 11.94
CA LYS A 676 24.82 9.17 11.01
C LYS A 676 26.31 9.52 10.94
N LEU A 677 26.99 9.54 12.09
CA LEU A 677 28.43 9.80 12.18
C LEU A 677 29.23 8.69 11.46
N ILE A 678 28.88 7.42 11.67
CA ILE A 678 29.55 6.28 11.03
C ILE A 678 29.35 6.33 9.51
N ILE A 679 28.15 6.64 9.03
CA ILE A 679 27.87 6.79 7.59
C ILE A 679 28.71 7.94 7.01
N GLN A 680 28.75 9.10 7.69
CA GLN A 680 29.56 10.23 7.25
C GLN A 680 31.05 9.86 7.17
N LYS A 681 31.59 9.22 8.21
CA LYS A 681 32.99 8.78 8.25
C LYS A 681 33.31 7.72 7.20
N THR A 682 32.35 6.85 6.89
CA THR A 682 32.49 5.83 5.85
C THR A 682 32.50 6.46 4.45
N LYS A 683 31.70 7.51 4.21
CA LYS A 683 31.71 8.31 2.97
C LYS A 683 33.01 9.12 2.81
N GLU A 684 33.49 9.74 3.89
CA GLU A 684 34.81 10.41 3.91
C GLU A 684 35.93 9.42 3.53
N LEU A 685 35.91 8.21 4.10
CA LEU A 685 36.89 7.16 3.78
C LEU A 685 36.77 6.66 2.33
N GLN A 686 35.55 6.53 1.81
CA GLN A 686 35.29 6.18 0.42
C GLN A 686 35.93 7.19 -0.54
N ASP A 687 35.66 8.49 -0.33
CA ASP A 687 36.21 9.58 -1.14
C ASP A 687 37.74 9.60 -1.12
N GLU A 688 38.35 9.34 0.04
CA GLU A 688 39.80 9.27 0.18
C GLU A 688 40.40 8.10 -0.60
N ILE A 689 39.78 6.91 -0.56
CA ILE A 689 40.21 5.74 -1.31
C ILE A 689 40.02 5.96 -2.81
N GLU A 690 38.89 6.48 -3.26
CA GLU A 690 38.62 6.77 -4.67
C GLU A 690 39.63 7.78 -5.25
N LYS A 691 39.94 8.85 -4.50
CA LYS A 691 40.97 9.83 -4.89
C LYS A 691 42.36 9.21 -4.99
N ASP A 692 42.73 8.33 -4.06
CA ASP A 692 44.05 7.71 -4.06
C ASP A 692 44.22 6.70 -5.22
N ILE A 693 43.20 5.88 -5.49
CA ILE A 693 43.18 4.98 -6.64
C ILE A 693 43.17 5.80 -7.94
N SER A 694 42.36 6.86 -8.02
CA SER A 694 42.28 7.75 -9.19
C SER A 694 43.64 8.35 -9.55
N LYS A 695 44.41 8.84 -8.57
CA LYS A 695 45.77 9.34 -8.78
C LYS A 695 46.69 8.29 -9.41
N LYS A 696 46.60 7.03 -8.98
CA LYS A 696 47.40 5.92 -9.54
C LYS A 696 47.01 5.58 -10.99
N TYR A 697 45.81 5.95 -11.42
CA TYR A 697 45.28 5.73 -12.78
C TYR A 697 45.13 7.04 -13.59
N LYS A 698 46.10 7.95 -13.48
CA LYS A 698 46.14 9.22 -14.25
C LYS A 698 44.89 10.09 -14.07
N ASN A 699 44.34 10.14 -12.86
CA ASN A 699 43.13 10.88 -12.50
C ASN A 699 41.85 10.43 -13.23
N ARG A 700 41.80 9.16 -13.67
CA ARG A 700 40.54 8.56 -14.14
C ARG A 700 39.52 8.51 -13.00
N ARG A 701 38.23 8.69 -13.31
CA ARG A 701 37.16 8.53 -12.31
C ARG A 701 37.11 7.09 -11.83
N VAL A 702 37.05 6.91 -10.52
CA VAL A 702 36.92 5.61 -9.83
C VAL A 702 35.65 5.70 -9.00
N HIS A 703 34.81 4.67 -9.07
CA HIS A 703 33.62 4.58 -8.24
C HIS A 703 33.64 3.28 -7.46
N LEU A 704 33.53 3.38 -6.14
CA LEU A 704 33.31 2.24 -5.27
C LEU A 704 31.81 1.94 -5.26
N THR A 705 31.42 0.82 -5.86
CA THR A 705 30.02 0.41 -6.01
C THR A 705 29.66 -0.72 -5.03
N GLY A 706 28.37 -1.03 -4.88
CA GLY A 706 27.89 -2.13 -4.02
C GLY A 706 27.22 -1.64 -2.74
N GLY A 707 27.56 -2.24 -1.59
CA GLY A 707 26.89 -1.94 -0.31
C GLY A 707 27.00 -0.48 0.14
N ILE A 708 28.01 0.24 -0.33
CA ILE A 708 28.20 1.67 -0.09
C ILE A 708 27.06 2.53 -0.67
N ASN A 709 26.47 2.12 -1.79
CA ASN A 709 25.36 2.85 -2.43
C ASN A 709 24.06 2.74 -1.62
N THR A 710 24.01 1.80 -0.66
CA THR A 710 22.86 1.59 0.21
C THR A 710 22.97 2.32 1.57
N LEU A 711 24.07 3.06 1.77
CA LEU A 711 24.35 3.92 2.93
C LEU A 711 23.86 5.36 2.73
#